data_AF-A0A024TVL2-F1
#
_entry.id   AF-A0A024TVL2-F1
#
_cell.length_a   1.000
_cell.length_b   1.000
_cell.length_c   1.000
_cell.angle_alpha   90.00
_cell.angle_beta   90.00
_cell.angle_gamma   90.00
#
_symmetry.space_group_name_H-M   'P 1'
#
loop_
_entity.id
_entity.type
_entity.pdbx_description
1 polymer ?
#
loop_
_entity_poly.entity_id
_entity_poly.type
_entity_poly.pdbx_seq_one_letter_code
_entity_poly.pdbx_strand_id
1 'polypeptide(L)'
;MLAQVNTQAIHTCIETVLQVVVSKSALTSMFYAFKHTKNGQIRDSCMQYLWIVLTNWTPAVLETLKPRIQECILIALSDASPLCREVGRSCYGLFIRLWPEKKAELQAKLSPTATKYLAALNFADNALETESQVPRRKALHDISNTMDNVVVVKKRKDCTGRPMDIPNDCASDNTSALKTEVAALEKAWHDSKQVIAHLNSENESLKADRESSQLQVRSLQTQVNMLETLVKDSDSSHERQAIESTATIQTLDEENRRLQHLLTSATKQVSQLSNQLRAALASPNSIESTARRRRLRAYSVDAASFQRPGTAGSKSPTDATVMPCQTSAPVKKSSSDDLQKLDNETTMIYQDMAAMSAAVENVRMEKAQLQEQVDSLLKQIESLERALQDVENDNAIEQTKHLNMEAEFVDTIHDLEHQLKTATCQNKSLTELLDASTSKEALMNDRVNATVEELQNQVAKLTKQKLDLETDRQNVLEEIHRIQADFSAKLTRKEVSLDRLKSENHMLQIKAESLQKRNEELQSIVKITEDAYYQIKEDVSSQSLEEVETMAGVKAENESLQLRIQNLLKQLDDAEASHEHLRALATEARNAFNEAETEIEHLKTKLQSEVCPSNTVMHRADVAEDALSKSRQDLSSQLLSKDEDLMKLAHENQSLQQKVDELLQEIDELKSCIKFTEDAYYQIQEDVSSQALDAVASVTPVKAENESLQSRVNDLLEELDERDRDNEHLRRQIQTLKTSSVHEISQVKGQLLALEQELHDVETQLHDAMEENHQLRSDMCNQSILDAEAAKKSHDDQHVLQTQVQSLQKQITELEALVAASRESNQKLQTDVGELSRLKLENDKLCIEVDALVDQINVFKSTQHAAAHSSTMQLKEELMILSAKAAEAQSDLKRVLSQEQAYQTTIRDLELRVQSLQSEHAQLQAELATQMSKQVDERAKLKFENQCLQARVDSLQRQLEDADSNRGLCDMDISMQDEFAIDLTQREMESPSNPLKPRGAEARISPDVEETKTAFQFTKTAASFGIGASRWNQDVSAFRDKGNLKAQRQLNDMNILKRWKPNS
;
A
#
# COMPACT_ATOMS: atom_id res chain seq x y z
N MET A 1 11.56 26.36 5.00
CA MET A 1 11.24 24.94 4.72
C MET A 1 11.43 24.58 3.25
N LEU A 2 10.52 24.92 2.32
CA LEU A 2 10.55 24.48 0.90
C LEU A 2 11.95 24.41 0.23
N ALA A 3 12.75 25.48 0.31
CA ALA A 3 14.10 25.49 -0.28
C ALA A 3 15.05 24.40 0.28
N GLN A 4 15.01 24.13 1.59
CA GLN A 4 15.85 23.09 2.21
C GLN A 4 15.38 21.67 1.86
N VAL A 5 14.07 21.45 1.78
CA VAL A 5 13.49 20.15 1.40
C VAL A 5 13.90 19.78 -0.02
N ASN A 6 13.74 20.73 -0.97
CA ASN A 6 14.17 20.54 -2.36
C ASN A 6 15.68 20.30 -2.45
N THR A 7 16.51 21.03 -1.69
CA THR A 7 17.96 20.78 -1.65
C THR A 7 18.25 19.34 -1.20
N GLN A 8 17.67 18.86 -0.11
CA GLN A 8 17.99 17.52 0.38
C GLN A 8 17.57 16.41 -0.61
N ALA A 9 16.40 16.54 -1.25
CA ALA A 9 15.96 15.62 -2.29
C ALA A 9 16.91 15.59 -3.51
N ILE A 10 17.43 16.75 -3.94
CA ILE A 10 18.43 16.85 -5.02
C ILE A 10 19.72 16.12 -4.64
N HIS A 11 20.20 16.26 -3.41
CA HIS A 11 21.41 15.56 -2.95
C HIS A 11 21.22 14.04 -2.95
N THR A 12 20.14 13.53 -2.37
CA THR A 12 19.85 12.08 -2.36
C THR A 12 19.68 11.52 -3.78
N CYS A 13 19.05 12.26 -4.69
CA CYS A 13 18.96 11.88 -6.11
C CYS A 13 20.35 11.75 -6.77
N ILE A 14 21.25 12.71 -6.53
CA ILE A 14 22.62 12.65 -7.08
C ILE A 14 23.42 11.50 -6.47
N GLU A 15 23.26 11.21 -5.19
CA GLU A 15 23.90 10.07 -4.52
C GLU A 15 23.47 8.73 -5.16
N THR A 16 22.16 8.50 -5.32
CA THR A 16 21.62 7.29 -5.98
C THR A 16 22.05 7.19 -7.45
N VAL A 17 22.05 8.30 -8.20
CA VAL A 17 22.51 8.30 -9.59
C VAL A 17 24.01 7.98 -9.68
N LEU A 18 24.85 8.50 -8.78
CA LEU A 18 26.29 8.21 -8.78
C LEU A 18 26.64 6.78 -8.33
N GLN A 19 25.79 6.10 -7.57
CA GLN A 19 25.95 4.68 -7.26
C GLN A 19 25.79 3.80 -8.52
N VAL A 20 24.84 4.15 -9.41
CA VAL A 20 24.43 3.28 -10.54
C VAL A 20 25.01 3.74 -11.90
N VAL A 21 25.23 5.04 -12.11
CA VAL A 21 25.50 5.60 -13.44
C VAL A 21 26.91 6.20 -13.55
N VAL A 22 27.74 5.59 -14.40
CA VAL A 22 29.11 6.05 -14.70
C VAL A 22 29.08 7.26 -15.65
N SER A 23 29.43 8.45 -15.15
CA SER A 23 29.45 9.70 -15.92
C SER A 23 30.71 10.56 -15.68
N LYS A 24 31.68 10.49 -16.60
CA LYS A 24 32.95 11.26 -16.53
C LYS A 24 32.76 12.79 -16.66
N SER A 25 31.67 13.23 -17.31
CA SER A 25 31.31 14.65 -17.41
C SER A 25 30.76 15.19 -16.09
N ALA A 26 29.89 14.43 -15.40
CA ALA A 26 29.39 14.80 -14.07
C ALA A 26 30.53 14.99 -13.06
N LEU A 27 31.49 14.07 -13.02
CA LEU A 27 32.71 14.21 -12.20
C LEU A 27 33.53 15.44 -12.57
N THR A 28 33.67 15.77 -13.85
CA THR A 28 34.41 16.97 -14.29
C THR A 28 33.74 18.25 -13.78
N SER A 29 32.40 18.34 -13.87
CA SER A 29 31.63 19.45 -13.30
C SER A 29 31.72 19.51 -11.77
N MET A 30 31.74 18.34 -11.10
CA MET A 30 31.91 18.23 -9.65
C MET A 30 33.29 18.72 -9.19
N PHE A 31 34.38 18.32 -9.85
CA PHE A 31 35.73 18.79 -9.53
C PHE A 31 35.87 20.31 -9.75
N TYR A 32 35.25 20.85 -10.81
CA TYR A 32 35.19 22.29 -11.06
C TYR A 32 34.43 23.02 -9.94
N ALA A 33 33.22 22.54 -9.60
CA ALA A 33 32.41 23.11 -8.52
C ALA A 33 33.15 23.09 -7.17
N PHE A 34 33.76 21.96 -6.82
CA PHE A 34 34.56 21.80 -5.59
C PHE A 34 35.74 22.78 -5.52
N LYS A 35 36.50 22.91 -6.61
CA LYS A 35 37.71 23.76 -6.67
C LYS A 35 37.40 25.26 -6.66
N HIS A 36 36.25 25.68 -7.21
CA HIS A 36 35.90 27.09 -7.36
C HIS A 36 34.85 27.62 -6.37
N THR A 37 34.14 26.74 -5.63
CA THR A 37 33.11 27.19 -4.69
C THR A 37 33.65 27.61 -3.32
N LYS A 38 33.26 28.81 -2.86
CA LYS A 38 33.54 29.28 -1.51
C LYS A 38 32.62 28.63 -0.46
N ASN A 39 31.47 28.07 -0.85
CA ASN A 39 30.52 27.45 0.07
C ASN A 39 31.01 26.08 0.55
N GLY A 40 31.26 25.95 1.87
CA GLY A 40 31.69 24.70 2.51
C GLY A 40 30.75 23.53 2.27
N GLN A 41 29.42 23.73 2.38
CA GLN A 41 28.42 22.66 2.22
C GLN A 41 28.45 22.03 0.83
N ILE A 42 28.79 22.80 -0.21
CA ILE A 42 28.95 22.28 -1.57
C ILE A 42 30.24 21.46 -1.65
N ARG A 43 31.34 21.89 -1.01
CA ARG A 43 32.58 21.12 -0.97
C ARG A 43 32.44 19.82 -0.18
N ASP A 44 31.77 19.85 0.97
CA ASP A 44 31.40 18.67 1.75
C ASP A 44 30.65 17.66 0.87
N SER A 45 29.58 18.13 0.18
CA SER A 45 28.75 17.28 -0.68
C SER A 45 29.52 16.72 -1.87
N CYS A 46 30.38 17.51 -2.53
CA CYS A 46 31.25 17.02 -3.61
C CYS A 46 32.26 15.98 -3.13
N MET A 47 32.69 16.02 -1.86
CA MET A 47 33.55 14.97 -1.30
C MET A 47 32.76 13.70 -0.94
N GLN A 48 31.50 13.81 -0.49
CA GLN A 48 30.62 12.65 -0.32
C GLN A 48 30.35 11.96 -1.67
N TYR A 49 30.11 12.73 -2.73
CA TYR A 49 29.97 12.23 -4.09
C TYR A 49 31.24 11.55 -4.60
N LEU A 50 32.43 12.14 -4.32
CA LEU A 50 33.71 11.52 -4.66
C LEU A 50 33.94 10.21 -3.89
N TRP A 51 33.52 10.13 -2.63
CA TRP A 51 33.56 8.90 -1.84
C TRP A 51 32.68 7.80 -2.45
N ILE A 52 31.41 8.11 -2.79
CA ILE A 52 30.50 7.18 -3.47
C ILE A 52 31.11 6.67 -4.78
N VAL A 53 31.71 7.55 -5.58
CA VAL A 53 32.37 7.17 -6.84
C VAL A 53 33.60 6.28 -6.60
N LEU A 54 34.43 6.57 -5.61
CA LEU A 54 35.61 5.76 -5.27
C LEU A 54 35.26 4.38 -4.71
N THR A 55 34.08 4.23 -4.09
CA THR A 55 33.57 2.94 -3.60
C THR A 55 32.91 2.10 -4.70
N ASN A 56 32.15 2.72 -5.61
CA ASN A 56 31.26 1.99 -6.53
C ASN A 56 31.76 1.87 -7.98
N TRP A 57 32.66 2.74 -8.46
CA TRP A 57 33.08 2.72 -9.87
C TRP A 57 34.36 1.90 -10.08
N THR A 58 34.44 1.21 -11.23
CA THR A 58 35.59 0.35 -11.53
C THR A 58 36.89 1.16 -11.76
N PRO A 59 38.07 0.66 -11.33
CA PRO A 59 39.32 1.42 -11.38
C PRO A 59 39.69 1.92 -12.79
N ALA A 60 39.43 1.11 -13.81
CA ALA A 60 39.71 1.42 -15.22
C ALA A 60 38.93 2.65 -15.75
N VAL A 61 37.75 2.94 -15.20
CA VAL A 61 37.01 4.18 -15.51
C VAL A 61 37.73 5.39 -14.91
N LEU A 62 38.23 5.24 -13.69
CA LEU A 62 38.77 6.32 -12.87
C LEU A 62 40.22 6.71 -13.20
N GLU A 63 41.02 5.83 -13.82
CA GLU A 63 42.41 6.14 -14.26
C GLU A 63 42.51 7.48 -15.02
N THR A 64 41.60 7.73 -15.97
CA THR A 64 41.56 8.98 -16.75
C THR A 64 41.26 10.25 -15.92
N LEU A 65 40.85 10.10 -14.67
CA LEU A 65 40.53 11.19 -13.72
C LEU A 65 41.43 11.18 -12.48
N LYS A 66 42.29 10.17 -12.31
CA LYS A 66 43.20 9.95 -11.17
C LYS A 66 43.97 11.20 -10.72
N PRO A 67 44.55 12.05 -11.61
CA PRO A 67 45.21 13.29 -11.18
C PRO A 67 44.27 14.35 -10.59
N ARG A 68 43.01 14.42 -11.05
CA ARG A 68 42.00 15.35 -10.52
C ARG A 68 41.44 14.88 -9.19
N ILE A 69 41.23 13.56 -9.05
CA ILE A 69 40.87 12.92 -7.78
C ILE A 69 41.97 13.22 -6.73
N GLN A 70 43.24 13.04 -7.10
CA GLN A 70 44.40 13.34 -6.26
C GLN A 70 44.44 14.82 -5.83
N GLU A 71 44.19 15.76 -6.74
CA GLU A 71 44.11 17.21 -6.42
C GLU A 71 42.96 17.51 -5.45
N CYS A 72 41.75 16.97 -5.69
CA CYS A 72 40.60 17.19 -4.81
C CYS A 72 40.81 16.63 -3.39
N ILE A 73 41.44 15.45 -3.25
CA ILE A 73 41.77 14.87 -1.94
C ILE A 73 42.78 15.76 -1.18
N LEU A 74 43.82 16.26 -1.85
CA LEU A 74 44.81 17.18 -1.24
C LEU A 74 44.16 18.46 -0.71
N ILE A 75 43.24 19.05 -1.49
CA ILE A 75 42.49 20.25 -1.10
C ILE A 75 41.55 19.91 0.07
N ALA A 76 40.78 18.81 0.00
CA ALA A 76 39.84 18.41 1.04
C ALA A 76 40.49 18.17 2.40
N LEU A 77 41.65 17.51 2.43
CA LEU A 77 42.43 17.26 3.65
C LEU A 77 42.93 18.54 4.34
N SER A 78 42.96 19.67 3.60
CA SER A 78 43.35 20.99 4.09
C SER A 78 42.19 22.01 4.11
N ASP A 79 40.95 21.56 3.90
CA ASP A 79 39.76 22.43 3.88
C ASP A 79 39.51 23.05 5.26
N ALA A 80 38.79 24.18 5.30
CA ALA A 80 38.28 24.77 6.53
C ALA A 80 37.15 23.93 7.17
N SER A 81 36.32 23.25 6.36
CA SER A 81 35.25 22.39 6.87
C SER A 81 35.78 21.11 7.53
N PRO A 82 35.33 20.76 8.76
CA PRO A 82 35.72 19.51 9.40
C PRO A 82 35.19 18.28 8.64
N LEU A 83 34.00 18.37 8.04
CA LEU A 83 33.37 17.27 7.32
C LEU A 83 34.10 16.99 5.99
N CYS A 84 34.44 18.02 5.22
CA CYS A 84 35.29 17.91 4.04
C CYS A 84 36.65 17.25 4.36
N ARG A 85 37.31 17.66 5.46
CA ARG A 85 38.56 17.01 5.93
C ARG A 85 38.35 15.55 6.32
N GLU A 86 37.22 15.22 6.95
CA GLU A 86 36.89 13.86 7.38
C GLU A 86 36.63 12.91 6.22
N VAL A 87 35.70 13.26 5.33
CA VAL A 87 35.43 12.50 4.10
C VAL A 87 36.67 12.47 3.20
N GLY A 88 37.49 13.53 3.20
CA GLY A 88 38.79 13.56 2.54
C GLY A 88 39.78 12.51 3.03
N ARG A 89 39.76 12.13 4.32
CA ARG A 89 40.58 11.02 4.86
C ARG A 89 40.05 9.66 4.40
N SER A 90 38.73 9.48 4.33
CA SER A 90 38.12 8.27 3.77
C SER A 90 38.43 8.11 2.28
N CYS A 91 38.29 9.18 1.49
CA CYS A 91 38.68 9.20 0.08
C CYS A 91 40.18 8.96 -0.13
N TYR A 92 41.05 9.48 0.74
CA TYR A 92 42.48 9.18 0.73
C TYR A 92 42.73 7.67 0.94
N GLY A 93 42.06 7.05 1.92
CA GLY A 93 42.16 5.62 2.20
C GLY A 93 41.77 4.75 1.00
N LEU A 94 40.64 5.06 0.36
CA LEU A 94 40.21 4.40 -0.89
C LEU A 94 41.21 4.64 -2.04
N PHE A 95 41.69 5.87 -2.21
CA PHE A 95 42.65 6.22 -3.28
C PHE A 95 43.96 5.43 -3.16
N ILE A 96 44.52 5.26 -1.96
CA ILE A 96 45.75 4.47 -1.77
C ILE A 96 45.51 2.95 -1.81
N ARG A 97 44.26 2.48 -1.65
CA ARG A 97 43.86 1.08 -1.85
C ARG A 97 43.69 0.76 -3.34
N LEU A 98 43.17 1.70 -4.12
CA LEU A 98 43.07 1.62 -5.58
C LEU A 98 44.43 1.78 -6.28
N TRP A 99 45.29 2.66 -5.75
CA TRP A 99 46.59 3.01 -6.36
C TRP A 99 47.72 3.08 -5.32
N PRO A 100 48.19 1.92 -4.80
CA PRO A 100 49.27 1.86 -3.82
C PRO A 100 50.56 2.53 -4.30
N GLU A 101 50.85 2.51 -5.60
CA GLU A 101 52.03 3.12 -6.21
C GLU A 101 52.03 4.65 -6.12
N LYS A 102 50.86 5.27 -5.93
CA LYS A 102 50.71 6.73 -5.73
C LYS A 102 50.75 7.16 -4.27
N LYS A 103 50.78 6.24 -3.31
CA LYS A 103 50.84 6.55 -1.86
C LYS A 103 52.01 7.48 -1.52
N ALA A 104 53.23 7.16 -1.96
CA ALA A 104 54.41 7.99 -1.68
C ALA A 104 54.35 9.38 -2.36
N GLU A 105 53.92 9.44 -3.62
CA GLU A 105 53.79 10.69 -4.38
C GLU A 105 52.71 11.62 -3.79
N LEU A 106 51.63 11.04 -3.25
CA LEU A 106 50.57 11.78 -2.56
C LEU A 106 51.03 12.23 -1.16
N GLN A 107 51.71 11.38 -0.40
CA GLN A 107 52.23 11.72 0.92
C GLN A 107 53.27 12.86 0.87
N ALA A 108 54.11 12.90 -0.16
CA ALA A 108 55.06 14.00 -0.39
C ALA A 108 54.41 15.37 -0.67
N LYS A 109 53.09 15.40 -0.96
CA LYS A 109 52.31 16.61 -1.26
C LYS A 109 51.39 17.04 -0.10
N LEU A 110 51.37 16.30 1.02
CA LEU A 110 50.52 16.61 2.17
C LEU A 110 51.16 17.68 3.09
N SER A 111 50.32 18.46 3.75
CA SER A 111 50.75 19.30 4.88
C SER A 111 51.13 18.43 6.09
N PRO A 112 52.10 18.83 6.93
CA PRO A 112 52.51 18.05 8.10
C PRO A 112 51.34 17.70 9.03
N THR A 113 50.39 18.63 9.16
CA THR A 113 49.13 18.46 9.92
C THR A 113 48.26 17.34 9.32
N ALA A 114 48.04 17.33 8.00
CA ALA A 114 47.26 16.28 7.34
C ALA A 114 47.95 14.92 7.45
N THR A 115 49.28 14.87 7.28
CA THR A 115 50.08 13.65 7.45
C THR A 115 49.95 13.07 8.87
N LYS A 116 49.98 13.92 9.92
CA LYS A 116 49.77 13.48 11.31
C LYS A 116 48.38 12.87 11.53
N TYR A 117 47.33 13.47 10.99
CA TYR A 117 45.95 12.92 11.11
C TYR A 117 45.73 11.66 10.28
N LEU A 118 46.42 11.47 9.15
CA LEU A 118 46.35 10.26 8.35
C LEU A 118 47.18 9.11 8.94
N ALA A 119 48.31 9.40 9.58
CA ALA A 119 49.10 8.40 10.32
C ALA A 119 48.31 7.79 11.49
N ALA A 120 47.42 8.56 12.13
CA ALA A 120 46.57 8.08 13.23
C ALA A 120 45.46 7.11 12.80
N LEU A 121 45.23 6.90 11.50
CA LEU A 121 44.12 6.09 10.96
C LEU A 121 44.53 4.69 10.44
N ASN A 122 45.81 4.31 10.54
CA ASN A 122 46.33 2.95 10.28
C ASN A 122 45.61 2.18 9.14
N PHE A 123 45.71 2.68 7.91
CA PHE A 123 45.14 2.05 6.70
C PHE A 123 45.87 0.76 6.25
N ALA A 124 46.26 -0.10 7.18
CA ALA A 124 46.84 -1.42 6.94
C ALA A 124 45.86 -2.50 7.43
N ASP A 125 45.74 -3.57 6.65
CA ASP A 125 45.16 -4.86 7.03
C ASP A 125 43.73 -4.84 7.61
N ASN A 126 42.80 -4.19 6.90
CA ASN A 126 41.38 -4.52 6.98
C ASN A 126 40.85 -5.02 5.62
N ALA A 127 40.43 -6.29 5.60
CA ALA A 127 39.73 -6.94 4.50
C ALA A 127 38.27 -6.40 4.39
N LEU A 128 37.41 -7.07 3.62
CA LEU A 128 36.05 -6.58 3.36
C LEU A 128 35.15 -6.79 4.59
N GLU A 129 34.65 -5.69 5.14
CA GLU A 129 33.28 -5.60 5.66
C GLU A 129 32.61 -4.43 4.95
N THR A 130 31.39 -4.64 4.43
CA THR A 130 30.78 -3.76 3.41
C THR A 130 29.55 -3.03 3.98
N GLU A 131 29.67 -2.43 5.17
CA GLU A 131 28.59 -1.61 5.71
C GLU A 131 28.42 -0.29 4.93
N SER A 132 27.24 -0.10 4.34
CA SER A 132 26.87 1.08 3.56
C SER A 132 26.48 2.27 4.45
N GLN A 133 27.41 2.76 5.27
CA GLN A 133 27.19 3.98 6.05
C GLN A 133 27.28 5.23 5.17
N VAL A 134 26.18 5.58 4.51
CA VAL A 134 25.99 6.89 3.86
C VAL A 134 26.08 7.99 4.93
N PRO A 135 27.02 8.96 4.85
CA PRO A 135 27.20 9.95 5.90
C PRO A 135 26.02 10.94 5.97
N ARG A 136 25.01 10.63 6.77
CA ARG A 136 23.82 11.49 6.94
C ARG A 136 24.22 12.89 7.39
N ARG A 137 23.76 13.89 6.65
CA ARG A 137 23.89 15.31 7.00
C ARG A 137 23.28 15.59 8.36
N LYS A 138 24.12 15.93 9.35
CA LYS A 138 23.67 16.52 10.60
C LYS A 138 23.16 17.94 10.34
N ALA A 139 21.86 18.06 10.09
CA ALA A 139 21.17 19.32 10.34
C ALA A 139 21.30 19.66 11.83
N LEU A 140 21.58 20.92 12.15
CA LEU A 140 21.54 21.41 13.52
C LEU A 140 20.08 21.43 13.98
N HIS A 141 19.66 20.42 14.76
CA HIS A 141 18.77 20.62 15.89
C HIS A 141 18.91 19.49 16.93
N ASP A 142 18.94 19.94 18.18
CA ASP A 142 18.69 19.26 19.44
C ASP A 142 19.60 18.09 19.87
N ILE A 143 19.78 17.98 21.19
CA ILE A 143 20.79 17.14 21.83
C ILE A 143 20.16 15.80 22.23
N SER A 144 20.62 14.71 21.60
CA SER A 144 20.41 13.35 22.13
C SER A 144 21.69 12.55 21.98
N ASN A 145 22.30 12.18 23.12
CA ASN A 145 23.52 11.39 23.18
C ASN A 145 23.19 9.92 23.40
N THR A 146 22.97 9.17 22.31
CA THR A 146 23.09 7.71 22.34
C THR A 146 24.58 7.36 22.26
N MET A 147 25.16 6.87 23.36
CA MET A 147 26.55 6.40 23.39
C MET A 147 26.59 4.90 23.10
N ASP A 148 27.19 4.53 21.97
CA ASP A 148 27.52 3.12 21.66
C ASP A 148 28.59 2.62 22.63
N ASN A 149 28.16 1.80 23.60
CA ASN A 149 29.06 1.19 24.59
C ASN A 149 29.44 -0.22 24.14
N VAL A 150 30.40 -0.32 23.21
CA VAL A 150 31.09 -1.58 22.94
C VAL A 150 31.90 -1.98 24.18
N VAL A 151 31.43 -2.99 24.90
CA VAL A 151 32.03 -3.43 26.17
C VAL A 151 33.31 -4.22 25.91
N VAL A 152 34.43 -3.52 25.72
CA VAL A 152 35.77 -4.13 25.62
C VAL A 152 36.20 -4.65 27.00
N VAL A 153 35.94 -5.93 27.26
CA VAL A 153 36.34 -6.61 28.51
C VAL A 153 37.86 -6.82 28.56
N LYS A 154 38.60 -5.79 28.98
CA LYS A 154 40.00 -5.93 29.39
C LYS A 154 40.07 -6.72 30.70
N LYS A 155 40.50 -7.99 30.64
CA LYS A 155 40.81 -8.82 31.81
C LYS A 155 41.79 -8.06 32.72
N ARG A 156 41.41 -7.82 33.98
CA ARG A 156 42.30 -7.23 34.99
C ARG A 156 43.30 -8.28 35.45
N LYS A 157 44.58 -7.90 35.53
CA LYS A 157 45.64 -8.64 36.22
C LYS A 157 46.20 -7.69 37.28
N ASP A 158 45.81 -7.92 38.52
CA ASP A 158 46.38 -7.24 39.69
C ASP A 158 46.73 -8.28 40.75
N CYS A 159 47.89 -8.11 41.38
CA CYS A 159 48.39 -8.97 42.44
C CYS A 159 48.69 -8.12 43.67
N THR A 160 48.10 -8.45 44.82
CA THR A 160 48.59 -8.16 46.19
C THR A 160 47.55 -8.70 47.19
N GLY A 161 47.90 -9.21 48.37
CA GLY A 161 49.25 -9.41 48.91
C GLY A 161 49.46 -8.79 50.29
N ARG A 162 48.70 -9.24 51.30
CA ARG A 162 49.03 -9.18 52.73
C ARG A 162 48.27 -10.31 53.46
N PRO A 163 48.78 -10.80 54.60
CA PRO A 163 48.32 -12.03 55.20
C PRO A 163 47.02 -11.88 55.99
N MET A 164 46.30 -12.98 56.09
CA MET A 164 45.34 -13.29 57.14
C MET A 164 45.73 -14.67 57.70
N ASP A 165 45.68 -14.83 59.02
CA ASP A 165 46.06 -16.07 59.68
C ASP A 165 45.14 -17.24 59.32
N ILE A 166 45.61 -18.46 59.56
CA ILE A 166 44.90 -19.70 59.23
C ILE A 166 44.25 -20.30 60.50
N PRO A 167 42.93 -20.18 60.68
CA PRO A 167 42.13 -21.18 61.39
C PRO A 167 41.98 -22.41 60.47
N ASN A 168 42.69 -23.48 60.79
CA ASN A 168 42.66 -24.72 60.01
C ASN A 168 41.55 -25.65 60.53
N ASP A 169 40.38 -25.66 59.89
CA ASP A 169 39.42 -26.78 59.99
C ASP A 169 38.26 -26.73 58.96
N CYS A 170 37.49 -27.83 58.89
CA CYS A 170 36.21 -27.99 58.15
C CYS A 170 36.25 -27.96 56.61
N ALA A 171 36.66 -29.07 56.00
CA ALA A 171 36.47 -29.34 54.57
C ALA A 171 35.12 -30.04 54.28
N SER A 172 34.01 -29.29 54.16
CA SER A 172 32.76 -29.76 53.56
C SER A 172 31.96 -28.65 52.84
N ASP A 173 31.01 -29.06 51.99
CA ASP A 173 29.86 -28.27 51.48
C ASP A 173 30.07 -27.08 50.52
N ASN A 174 31.25 -26.89 49.91
CA ASN A 174 31.38 -25.96 48.77
C ASN A 174 30.66 -26.43 47.47
N THR A 175 30.30 -27.71 47.36
CA THR A 175 29.64 -28.28 46.16
C THR A 175 28.11 -28.23 46.20
N SER A 176 27.50 -27.98 47.36
CA SER A 176 26.04 -27.80 47.52
C SER A 176 25.63 -26.37 47.18
N ALA A 177 26.40 -25.37 47.62
CA ALA A 177 26.18 -23.96 47.30
C ALA A 177 26.15 -23.72 45.76
N LEU A 178 27.20 -24.14 45.05
CA LEU A 178 27.29 -23.99 43.59
C LEU A 178 26.15 -24.70 42.84
N LYS A 179 25.70 -25.88 43.28
CA LYS A 179 24.54 -26.56 42.67
C LYS A 179 23.23 -25.81 42.91
N THR A 180 23.09 -25.18 44.07
CA THR A 180 21.90 -24.37 44.41
C THR A 180 21.87 -23.08 43.59
N GLU A 181 23.02 -22.45 43.38
CA GLU A 181 23.18 -21.25 42.55
C GLU A 181 22.95 -21.55 41.06
N VAL A 182 23.49 -22.66 40.53
CA VAL A 182 23.20 -23.13 39.16
C VAL A 182 21.70 -23.42 38.98
N ALA A 183 21.06 -24.13 39.91
CA ALA A 183 19.62 -24.39 39.83
C ALA A 183 18.77 -23.11 39.91
N ALA A 184 19.21 -22.09 40.65
CA ALA A 184 18.56 -20.78 40.67
C ALA A 184 18.70 -20.03 39.34
N LEU A 185 19.87 -20.11 38.69
CA LEU A 185 20.11 -19.53 37.36
C LEU A 185 19.35 -20.28 36.26
N GLU A 186 19.32 -21.61 36.29
CA GLU A 186 18.52 -22.43 35.38
C GLU A 186 17.03 -22.12 35.50
N LYS A 187 16.52 -21.92 36.73
CA LYS A 187 15.14 -21.47 36.94
C LYS A 187 14.92 -20.06 36.39
N ALA A 188 15.77 -19.10 36.72
CA ALA A 188 15.65 -17.72 36.22
C ALA A 188 15.69 -17.64 34.68
N TRP A 189 16.45 -18.52 34.03
CA TRP A 189 16.47 -18.66 32.57
C TRP A 189 15.16 -19.24 32.01
N HIS A 190 14.57 -20.25 32.66
CA HIS A 190 13.24 -20.77 32.28
C HIS A 190 12.13 -19.73 32.49
N ASP A 191 12.11 -19.05 33.64
CA ASP A 191 11.17 -17.97 33.96
C ASP A 191 11.30 -16.85 32.91
N SER A 192 12.53 -16.44 32.55
CA SER A 192 12.80 -15.46 31.49
C SER A 192 12.34 -15.92 30.10
N LYS A 193 12.59 -17.19 29.73
CA LYS A 193 12.12 -17.77 28.47
C LYS A 193 10.59 -17.81 28.37
N GLN A 194 9.91 -18.03 29.49
CA GLN A 194 8.45 -17.99 29.56
C GLN A 194 7.89 -16.57 29.43
N VAL A 195 8.57 -15.56 30.00
CA VAL A 195 8.23 -14.14 29.78
C VAL A 195 8.44 -13.72 28.32
N ILE A 196 9.53 -14.16 27.66
CA ILE A 196 9.75 -13.89 26.23
C ILE A 196 8.65 -14.53 25.37
N ALA A 197 8.24 -15.75 25.68
CA ALA A 197 7.12 -16.39 24.99
C ALA A 197 5.79 -15.63 25.15
N HIS A 198 5.50 -15.11 26.36
CA HIS A 198 4.34 -14.25 26.61
C HIS A 198 4.40 -12.98 25.77
N LEU A 199 5.51 -12.23 25.85
CA LEU A 199 5.71 -10.98 25.12
C LEU A 199 5.63 -11.17 23.59
N ASN A 200 6.08 -12.31 23.06
CA ASN A 200 5.92 -12.62 21.63
C ASN A 200 4.45 -12.86 21.26
N SER A 201 3.68 -13.58 22.08
CA SER A 201 2.23 -13.77 21.85
C SER A 201 1.44 -12.46 21.97
N GLU A 202 1.86 -11.57 22.87
CA GLU A 202 1.29 -10.24 23.10
C GLU A 202 1.58 -9.30 21.92
N ASN A 203 2.80 -9.32 21.38
CA ASN A 203 3.17 -8.58 20.17
C ASN A 203 2.37 -9.03 18.94
N GLU A 204 2.17 -10.33 18.71
CA GLU A 204 1.35 -10.81 17.59
C GLU A 204 -0.14 -10.47 17.77
N SER A 205 -0.66 -10.45 19.01
CA SER A 205 -2.01 -9.93 19.28
C SER A 205 -2.13 -8.44 18.94
N LEU A 206 -1.19 -7.61 19.41
CA LEU A 206 -1.16 -6.17 19.14
C LEU A 206 -0.99 -5.85 17.64
N LYS A 207 -0.29 -6.72 16.90
CA LYS A 207 -0.13 -6.65 15.44
C LYS A 207 -1.45 -6.96 14.72
N ALA A 208 -2.17 -8.02 15.12
CA ALA A 208 -3.51 -8.31 14.60
C ALA A 208 -4.51 -7.19 14.89
N ASP A 209 -4.51 -6.62 16.10
CA ASP A 209 -5.35 -5.48 16.46
C ASP A 209 -4.99 -4.22 15.66
N ARG A 210 -3.70 -4.01 15.35
CA ARG A 210 -3.22 -2.91 14.49
C ARG A 210 -3.62 -3.09 13.03
N GLU A 211 -3.69 -4.32 12.53
CA GLU A 211 -4.17 -4.64 11.18
C GLU A 211 -5.69 -4.48 11.08
N SER A 212 -6.44 -4.97 12.06
CA SER A 212 -7.88 -4.73 12.22
C SER A 212 -8.20 -3.23 12.27
N SER A 213 -7.45 -2.46 13.06
CA SER A 213 -7.55 -1.00 13.13
C SER A 213 -7.26 -0.32 11.78
N GLN A 214 -6.28 -0.79 11.02
CA GLN A 214 -5.99 -0.26 9.67
C GLN A 214 -7.11 -0.57 8.68
N LEU A 215 -7.73 -1.75 8.75
CA LEU A 215 -8.91 -2.09 7.93
C LEU A 215 -10.10 -1.19 8.29
N GLN A 216 -10.33 -0.93 9.58
CA GLN A 216 -11.36 0.00 10.03
C GLN A 216 -11.09 1.45 9.56
N VAL A 217 -9.84 1.92 9.64
CA VAL A 217 -9.46 3.25 9.12
C VAL A 217 -9.64 3.34 7.60
N ARG A 218 -9.30 2.30 6.83
CA ARG A 218 -9.58 2.25 5.38
C ARG A 218 -11.08 2.29 5.09
N SER A 219 -11.88 1.54 5.84
CA SER A 219 -13.36 1.55 5.70
C SER A 219 -13.96 2.93 5.98
N LEU A 220 -13.51 3.59 7.05
CA LEU A 220 -13.92 4.96 7.38
C LEU A 220 -13.45 5.97 6.32
N GLN A 221 -12.24 5.83 5.78
CA GLN A 221 -11.77 6.69 4.68
C GLN A 221 -12.63 6.53 3.43
N THR A 222 -13.04 5.32 3.07
CA THR A 222 -13.98 5.08 1.96
C THR A 222 -15.33 5.72 2.22
N GLN A 223 -15.86 5.65 3.45
CA GLN A 223 -17.11 6.33 3.83
C GLN A 223 -16.98 7.85 3.76
N VAL A 224 -15.87 8.43 4.24
CA VAL A 224 -15.59 9.87 4.13
C VAL A 224 -15.48 10.29 2.66
N ASN A 225 -14.80 9.51 1.82
CA ASN A 225 -14.69 9.80 0.38
C ASN A 225 -16.06 9.78 -0.31
N MET A 226 -16.95 8.83 0.04
CA MET A 226 -18.32 8.80 -0.49
C MET A 226 -19.16 10.00 -0.02
N LEU A 227 -19.03 10.41 1.25
CA LEU A 227 -19.69 11.60 1.77
C LEU A 227 -19.17 12.88 1.09
N GLU A 228 -17.86 12.99 0.84
CA GLU A 228 -17.28 14.09 0.07
C GLU A 228 -17.81 14.16 -1.37
N THR A 229 -18.00 13.01 -2.05
CA THR A 229 -18.62 13.02 -3.39
C THR A 229 -20.09 13.43 -3.33
N LEU A 230 -20.86 12.92 -2.37
CA LEU A 230 -22.27 13.30 -2.21
C LEU A 230 -22.46 14.79 -1.87
N VAL A 231 -21.54 15.38 -1.09
CA VAL A 231 -21.54 16.83 -0.84
C VAL A 231 -21.20 17.62 -2.11
N LYS A 232 -20.16 17.23 -2.86
CA LYS A 232 -19.78 17.89 -4.13
C LYS A 232 -20.89 17.80 -5.19
N ASP A 233 -21.57 16.66 -5.27
CA ASP A 233 -22.74 16.48 -6.15
C ASP A 233 -23.91 17.37 -5.69
N SER A 234 -24.14 17.47 -4.37
CA SER A 234 -25.14 18.37 -3.78
C SER A 234 -24.87 19.84 -4.08
N ASP A 235 -23.63 20.30 -3.90
CA ASP A 235 -23.21 21.66 -4.24
C ASP A 235 -23.40 21.94 -5.74
N SER A 236 -23.04 20.99 -6.61
CA SER A 236 -23.24 21.10 -8.06
C SER A 236 -24.74 21.17 -8.46
N SER A 237 -25.62 20.53 -7.67
CA SER A 237 -27.07 20.61 -7.88
C SER A 237 -27.62 22.00 -7.51
N HIS A 238 -27.12 22.59 -6.41
CA HIS A 238 -27.50 23.92 -5.98
C HIS A 238 -26.97 25.00 -6.93
N GLU A 239 -25.76 24.84 -7.47
CA GLU A 239 -25.20 25.74 -8.48
C GLU A 239 -26.03 25.70 -9.79
N ARG A 240 -26.45 24.51 -10.25
CA ARG A 240 -27.38 24.38 -11.39
C ARG A 240 -28.73 25.04 -11.11
N GLN A 241 -29.30 24.85 -9.92
CA GLN A 241 -30.57 25.47 -9.54
C GLN A 241 -30.46 27.00 -9.39
N ALA A 242 -29.30 27.53 -9.02
CA ALA A 242 -28.99 28.97 -9.03
C ALA A 242 -28.89 29.53 -10.47
N ILE A 243 -28.31 28.77 -11.40
CA ILE A 243 -28.25 29.13 -12.84
C ILE A 243 -29.66 29.11 -13.46
N GLU A 244 -30.48 28.12 -13.14
CA GLU A 244 -31.84 27.98 -13.68
C GLU A 244 -32.81 29.03 -13.12
N SER A 245 -32.69 29.36 -11.82
CA SER A 245 -33.45 30.46 -11.21
C SER A 245 -33.00 31.84 -11.71
N THR A 246 -31.71 32.07 -11.98
CA THR A 246 -31.26 33.33 -12.59
C THR A 246 -31.66 33.44 -14.07
N ALA A 247 -31.68 32.35 -14.84
CA ALA A 247 -32.19 32.32 -16.20
C ALA A 247 -33.69 32.65 -16.28
N THR A 248 -34.51 32.05 -15.40
CA THR A 248 -35.95 32.31 -15.34
C THR A 248 -36.25 33.76 -14.91
N ILE A 249 -35.52 34.30 -13.93
CA ILE A 249 -35.58 35.73 -13.58
C ILE A 249 -35.27 36.61 -14.80
N GLN A 250 -34.22 36.33 -15.58
CA GLN A 250 -33.89 37.10 -16.78
C GLN A 250 -35.00 37.04 -17.85
N THR A 251 -35.68 35.90 -18.02
CA THR A 251 -36.83 35.83 -18.95
C THR A 251 -38.02 36.68 -18.47
N LEU A 252 -38.35 36.66 -17.17
CA LEU A 252 -39.43 37.47 -16.60
C LEU A 252 -39.13 38.97 -16.64
N ASP A 253 -37.85 39.35 -16.50
CA ASP A 253 -37.39 40.73 -16.61
C ASP A 253 -37.52 41.26 -18.05
N GLU A 254 -37.22 40.42 -19.04
CA GLU A 254 -37.37 40.75 -20.46
C GLU A 254 -38.85 40.78 -20.90
N GLU A 255 -39.70 39.91 -20.38
CA GLU A 255 -41.16 40.05 -20.54
C GLU A 255 -41.70 41.32 -19.88
N ASN A 256 -41.22 41.69 -18.69
CA ASN A 256 -41.57 42.96 -18.05
C ASN A 256 -41.17 44.17 -18.92
N ARG A 257 -39.98 44.16 -19.55
CA ARG A 257 -39.59 45.22 -20.51
C ARG A 257 -40.52 45.28 -21.71
N ARG A 258 -40.91 44.14 -22.28
CA ARG A 258 -41.87 44.07 -23.39
C ARG A 258 -43.25 44.60 -22.98
N LEU A 259 -43.74 44.25 -21.79
CA LEU A 259 -44.99 44.76 -21.24
C LEU A 259 -44.92 46.27 -20.95
N GLN A 260 -43.80 46.79 -20.43
CA GLN A 260 -43.59 48.23 -20.26
C GLN A 260 -43.52 48.98 -21.60
N HIS A 261 -42.92 48.40 -22.64
CA HIS A 261 -42.94 48.95 -24.00
C HIS A 261 -44.36 48.94 -24.61
N LEU A 262 -45.14 47.87 -24.42
CA LEU A 262 -46.54 47.81 -24.83
C LEU A 262 -47.38 48.84 -24.07
N LEU A 263 -47.19 48.98 -22.75
CA LEU A 263 -47.91 49.96 -21.92
C LEU A 263 -47.56 51.40 -22.31
N THR A 264 -46.30 51.72 -22.58
CA THR A 264 -45.90 53.07 -23.05
C THR A 264 -46.36 53.34 -24.50
N SER A 265 -46.45 52.32 -25.35
CA SER A 265 -47.07 52.42 -26.68
C SER A 265 -48.58 52.68 -26.59
N ALA A 266 -49.31 51.91 -25.78
CA ALA A 266 -50.74 52.12 -25.49
C ALA A 266 -50.98 53.50 -24.86
N THR A 267 -50.13 53.95 -23.94
CA THR A 267 -50.22 55.30 -23.34
C THR A 267 -49.99 56.40 -24.39
N LYS A 268 -49.10 56.18 -25.38
CA LYS A 268 -48.95 57.08 -26.55
C LYS A 268 -50.19 57.07 -27.44
N GLN A 269 -50.80 55.91 -27.70
CA GLN A 269 -52.05 55.83 -28.47
C GLN A 269 -53.22 56.51 -27.75
N VAL A 270 -53.40 56.28 -26.45
CA VAL A 270 -54.45 56.93 -25.63
C VAL A 270 -54.25 58.44 -25.55
N SER A 271 -53.02 58.93 -25.44
CA SER A 271 -52.75 60.38 -25.49
C SER A 271 -52.91 60.98 -26.90
N GLN A 272 -52.59 60.25 -27.97
CA GLN A 272 -52.93 60.63 -29.35
C GLN A 272 -54.45 60.71 -29.55
N LEU A 273 -55.21 59.69 -29.13
CA LEU A 273 -56.67 59.67 -29.18
C LEU A 273 -57.30 60.77 -28.32
N SER A 274 -56.76 61.04 -27.12
CA SER A 274 -57.21 62.15 -26.27
C SER A 274 -56.97 63.51 -26.93
N ASN A 275 -55.83 63.69 -27.61
CA ASN A 275 -55.54 64.92 -28.35
C ASN A 275 -56.40 65.04 -29.62
N GLN A 276 -56.70 63.93 -30.32
CA GLN A 276 -57.64 63.90 -31.45
C GLN A 276 -59.07 64.23 -30.99
N LEU A 277 -59.53 63.66 -29.87
CA LEU A 277 -60.84 63.97 -29.28
C LEU A 277 -60.92 65.44 -28.84
N ARG A 278 -59.85 65.98 -28.27
CA ARG A 278 -59.74 67.40 -27.88
C ARG A 278 -59.72 68.34 -29.09
N ALA A 279 -59.18 67.90 -30.22
CA ALA A 279 -59.27 68.62 -31.49
C ALA A 279 -60.67 68.53 -32.12
N ALA A 280 -61.32 67.35 -32.08
CA ALA A 280 -62.67 67.14 -32.58
C ALA A 280 -63.72 67.97 -31.81
N LEU A 281 -63.55 68.10 -30.49
CA LEU A 281 -64.40 68.94 -29.63
C LEU A 281 -64.14 70.46 -29.79
N ALA A 282 -63.15 70.87 -30.59
CA ALA A 282 -62.78 72.28 -30.81
C ALA A 282 -63.29 72.85 -32.14
N SER A 283 -64.11 72.12 -32.91
CA SER A 283 -64.66 72.55 -34.20
C SER A 283 -66.18 72.72 -34.15
N PRO A 284 -66.73 73.95 -34.18
CA PRO A 284 -68.17 74.19 -34.13
C PRO A 284 -68.77 74.50 -35.51
N ASN A 285 -69.60 73.59 -36.06
CA ASN A 285 -70.75 73.94 -36.91
C ASN A 285 -71.62 72.71 -37.28
N SER A 286 -72.93 72.98 -37.41
CA SER A 286 -74.02 72.14 -37.97
C SER A 286 -74.29 70.72 -37.38
N ILE A 287 -75.46 70.12 -37.63
CA ILE A 287 -76.83 70.49 -37.18
C ILE A 287 -77.75 69.27 -37.40
N GLU A 288 -78.51 68.92 -36.36
CA GLU A 288 -79.82 68.24 -36.29
C GLU A 288 -80.25 67.03 -37.18
N SER A 289 -80.86 66.06 -36.48
CA SER A 289 -81.96 65.17 -36.94
C SER A 289 -81.61 63.96 -37.83
N THR A 290 -82.42 62.87 -37.91
CA THR A 290 -83.80 62.65 -37.43
C THR A 290 -83.99 61.35 -36.63
N ALA A 291 -85.01 61.34 -35.77
CA ALA A 291 -85.37 60.26 -34.87
C ALA A 291 -86.26 59.16 -35.48
N ARG A 292 -86.35 58.01 -34.78
CA ARG A 292 -87.65 57.32 -34.55
C ARG A 292 -87.68 56.54 -33.23
N ARG A 293 -88.88 56.33 -32.66
CA ARG A 293 -89.14 55.76 -31.32
C ARG A 293 -90.14 54.61 -31.39
N ARG A 294 -90.00 53.60 -30.50
CA ARG A 294 -91.03 52.79 -29.81
C ARG A 294 -90.29 52.03 -28.69
N ARG A 295 -90.44 52.25 -27.37
CA ARG A 295 -91.58 52.35 -26.41
C ARG A 295 -92.21 51.02 -25.99
N LEU A 296 -91.81 50.54 -24.80
CA LEU A 296 -92.49 49.75 -23.74
C LEU A 296 -91.43 49.62 -22.62
N ARG A 297 -91.53 50.02 -21.33
CA ARG A 297 -92.56 50.51 -20.38
C ARG A 297 -93.20 49.46 -19.45
N ALA A 298 -92.53 49.16 -18.33
CA ALA A 298 -93.04 48.74 -17.00
C ALA A 298 -91.82 48.33 -16.14
N TYR A 299 -91.76 48.43 -14.81
CA TYR A 299 -92.33 49.39 -13.84
C TYR A 299 -91.31 49.49 -12.67
N SER A 300 -91.45 50.45 -11.76
CA SER A 300 -90.55 50.70 -10.62
C SER A 300 -91.24 50.45 -9.26
N VAL A 301 -90.47 50.57 -8.16
CA VAL A 301 -90.83 51.12 -6.82
C VAL A 301 -90.35 50.26 -5.63
N ASP A 302 -89.51 50.90 -4.80
CA ASP A 302 -89.26 50.78 -3.35
C ASP A 302 -88.78 49.49 -2.65
N ALA A 303 -88.44 49.69 -1.37
CA ALA A 303 -87.80 48.78 -0.44
C ALA A 303 -88.58 48.76 0.90
N ALA A 304 -87.94 48.21 1.95
CA ALA A 304 -88.32 48.24 3.37
C ALA A 304 -89.24 47.12 3.94
N SER A 305 -88.57 46.11 4.48
CA SER A 305 -88.60 45.76 5.93
C SER A 305 -89.64 44.77 6.51
N PHE A 306 -89.23 44.24 7.69
CA PHE A 306 -89.98 43.67 8.82
C PHE A 306 -90.19 42.14 9.01
N GLN A 307 -90.00 41.75 10.29
CA GLN A 307 -90.49 40.59 11.06
C GLN A 307 -90.00 39.13 10.85
N ARG A 308 -89.00 38.79 11.70
CA ARG A 308 -88.96 37.61 12.62
C ARG A 308 -90.29 37.40 13.41
N PRO A 309 -90.51 36.31 14.20
CA PRO A 309 -89.55 35.31 14.73
C PRO A 309 -90.01 33.83 14.67
N GLY A 310 -89.26 32.91 15.30
CA GLY A 310 -89.75 31.57 15.69
C GLY A 310 -88.66 30.68 16.29
N THR A 311 -88.63 30.51 17.63
CA THR A 311 -87.64 29.65 18.33
C THR A 311 -88.21 29.03 19.60
N ALA A 312 -88.04 27.70 19.74
CA ALA A 312 -88.11 26.89 20.97
C ALA A 312 -89.43 26.88 21.79
N GLY A 313 -89.80 25.69 22.27
CA GLY A 313 -90.92 25.50 23.21
C GLY A 313 -91.01 24.04 23.65
N SER A 314 -91.00 23.80 24.96
CA SER A 314 -91.07 22.45 25.55
C SER A 314 -92.23 22.35 26.55
N LYS A 315 -92.63 21.10 26.83
CA LYS A 315 -93.47 20.59 27.94
C LYS A 315 -94.96 20.34 27.66
N SER A 316 -95.38 19.20 28.20
CA SER A 316 -96.73 18.77 28.59
C SER A 316 -97.13 19.43 29.95
N PRO A 317 -98.24 19.08 30.66
CA PRO A 317 -99.25 18.02 30.43
C PRO A 317 -100.73 18.43 30.69
N THR A 318 -101.64 17.43 30.78
CA THR A 318 -102.94 17.43 31.51
C THR A 318 -104.07 18.38 31.02
N ASP A 319 -105.37 18.07 31.08
CA ASP A 319 -106.14 16.81 31.30
C ASP A 319 -107.63 17.03 30.87
N ALA A 320 -108.47 15.99 30.93
CA ALA A 320 -109.91 16.00 31.23
C ALA A 320 -110.98 16.48 30.19
N THR A 321 -111.75 15.48 29.68
CA THR A 321 -113.21 15.31 29.98
C THR A 321 -114.32 16.00 29.13
N VAL A 322 -114.94 15.18 28.23
CA VAL A 322 -116.42 14.92 28.08
C VAL A 322 -117.36 15.76 27.14
N MET A 323 -117.94 15.06 26.14
CA MET A 323 -119.31 15.14 25.53
C MET A 323 -119.80 16.41 24.77
N PRO A 324 -120.88 16.35 23.93
CA PRO A 324 -121.51 15.22 23.20
C PRO A 324 -121.78 15.54 21.69
N CYS A 325 -122.67 14.77 21.04
CA CYS A 325 -123.02 14.82 19.61
C CYS A 325 -124.09 15.88 19.20
N GLN A 326 -124.33 15.93 17.87
CA GLN A 326 -125.44 16.56 17.13
C GLN A 326 -126.82 16.36 17.82
N THR A 327 -127.85 17.21 17.69
CA THR A 327 -128.61 17.74 16.51
C THR A 327 -129.49 18.93 16.99
N SER A 328 -130.37 19.65 16.27
CA SER A 328 -131.06 19.47 14.97
C SER A 328 -131.46 20.84 14.32
N ALA A 329 -132.15 20.81 13.17
CA ALA A 329 -132.49 21.97 12.31
C ALA A 329 -133.80 22.72 12.71
N PRO A 330 -134.17 23.86 12.07
CA PRO A 330 -135.06 24.87 12.69
C PRO A 330 -136.53 24.95 12.17
N VAL A 331 -137.46 25.38 13.07
CA VAL A 331 -138.41 26.53 12.94
C VAL A 331 -138.97 26.83 11.52
N LYS A 332 -140.28 26.91 11.19
CA LYS A 332 -141.61 27.14 11.87
C LYS A 332 -142.75 26.68 10.88
N LYS A 333 -144.09 26.79 11.05
CA LYS A 333 -144.99 27.75 11.76
C LYS A 333 -146.48 27.25 11.75
N SER A 334 -147.28 27.54 12.80
CA SER A 334 -148.76 27.85 12.86
C SER A 334 -149.82 27.06 12.05
N SER A 335 -151.10 26.85 12.45
CA SER A 335 -151.94 26.91 13.68
C SER A 335 -153.40 26.48 13.27
N SER A 336 -154.52 26.48 14.03
CA SER A 336 -154.96 26.93 15.38
C SER A 336 -156.32 26.27 15.78
N ASP A 337 -156.58 26.21 17.10
CA ASP A 337 -157.87 26.33 17.84
C ASP A 337 -159.13 25.45 17.53
N ASP A 338 -159.31 24.41 18.37
CA ASP A 338 -160.39 24.22 19.38
C ASP A 338 -161.91 24.07 19.10
N LEU A 339 -162.47 22.99 19.70
CA LEU A 339 -163.74 22.89 20.49
C LEU A 339 -165.13 23.00 19.77
N GLN A 340 -166.22 22.30 20.15
CA GLN A 340 -166.42 21.12 21.04
C GLN A 340 -167.82 20.46 20.81
N LYS A 341 -167.90 19.11 20.95
CA LYS A 341 -169.08 18.24 21.27
C LYS A 341 -170.40 18.28 20.45
N LEU A 342 -170.81 17.05 20.05
CA LEU A 342 -172.16 16.43 20.02
C LEU A 342 -173.42 17.30 19.77
N ASP A 343 -174.26 16.85 18.81
CA ASP A 343 -175.41 16.02 19.20
C ASP A 343 -175.84 15.00 18.12
N ASN A 344 -176.68 14.05 18.55
CA ASN A 344 -177.51 13.09 17.83
C ASN A 344 -178.61 13.79 16.98
N GLU A 345 -179.46 13.19 16.13
CA GLU A 345 -179.62 11.87 15.48
C GLU A 345 -180.95 11.95 14.67
N THR A 346 -181.27 11.00 13.78
CA THR A 346 -182.56 10.89 13.05
C THR A 346 -182.81 12.04 12.02
N THR A 347 -183.53 11.91 10.90
CA THR A 347 -184.52 10.90 10.48
C THR A 347 -184.35 10.64 8.95
N MET A 348 -183.81 9.50 8.50
CA MET A 348 -184.48 8.18 8.27
C MET A 348 -185.29 8.09 6.95
N ILE A 349 -185.12 6.98 6.21
CA ILE A 349 -185.92 6.49 5.06
C ILE A 349 -185.95 7.32 3.74
N TYR A 350 -184.82 7.89 3.32
CA TYR A 350 -184.51 8.09 1.88
C TYR A 350 -183.05 7.73 1.53
N GLN A 351 -182.36 7.03 2.44
CA GLN A 351 -180.90 6.98 2.49
C GLN A 351 -180.29 5.70 1.90
N ASP A 352 -181.09 4.64 1.75
CA ASP A 352 -180.60 3.31 1.34
C ASP A 352 -180.17 3.24 -0.15
N MET A 353 -180.64 4.17 -0.99
CA MET A 353 -180.16 4.31 -2.37
C MET A 353 -178.76 4.91 -2.46
N ALA A 354 -178.28 5.62 -1.43
CA ALA A 354 -176.92 6.17 -1.41
C ALA A 354 -175.86 5.11 -1.04
N ALA A 355 -176.24 4.11 -0.25
CA ALA A 355 -175.32 3.08 0.28
C ALA A 355 -174.61 2.28 -0.82
N MET A 356 -175.28 2.03 -1.95
CA MET A 356 -174.72 1.22 -3.04
C MET A 356 -173.62 1.96 -3.83
N SER A 357 -173.73 3.28 -3.99
CA SER A 357 -172.68 4.12 -4.60
C SER A 357 -171.51 4.34 -3.64
N ALA A 358 -171.79 4.52 -2.34
CA ALA A 358 -170.76 4.72 -1.33
C ALA A 358 -169.80 3.52 -1.22
N ALA A 359 -170.31 2.29 -1.36
CA ALA A 359 -169.48 1.08 -1.32
C ALA A 359 -168.43 1.01 -2.45
N VAL A 360 -168.77 1.50 -3.66
CA VAL A 360 -167.83 1.52 -4.79
C VAL A 360 -166.75 2.58 -4.59
N GLU A 361 -167.10 3.74 -4.03
CA GLU A 361 -166.14 4.81 -3.80
C GLU A 361 -165.23 4.55 -2.59
N ASN A 362 -165.68 3.82 -1.56
CA ASN A 362 -164.83 3.39 -0.45
C ASN A 362 -163.67 2.51 -0.93
N VAL A 363 -163.93 1.52 -1.80
CA VAL A 363 -162.89 0.68 -2.42
C VAL A 363 -161.96 1.51 -3.31
N ARG A 364 -162.46 2.58 -3.93
CA ARG A 364 -161.65 3.52 -4.71
C ARG A 364 -160.70 4.34 -3.83
N MET A 365 -161.19 4.79 -2.67
CA MET A 365 -160.42 5.54 -1.67
C MET A 365 -159.35 4.66 -1.01
N GLU A 366 -159.69 3.43 -0.58
CA GLU A 366 -158.70 2.48 -0.04
C GLU A 366 -157.58 2.19 -1.06
N LYS A 367 -157.93 2.01 -2.34
CA LYS A 367 -156.93 1.84 -3.41
C LYS A 367 -156.03 3.06 -3.58
N ALA A 368 -156.57 4.27 -3.49
CA ALA A 368 -155.77 5.50 -3.56
C ALA A 368 -154.83 5.63 -2.34
N GLN A 369 -155.33 5.32 -1.15
CA GLN A 369 -154.57 5.40 0.10
C GLN A 369 -153.45 4.35 0.17
N LEU A 370 -153.66 3.16 -0.39
CA LEU A 370 -152.60 2.15 -0.56
C LEU A 370 -151.56 2.57 -1.62
N GLN A 371 -151.98 3.23 -2.71
CA GLN A 371 -151.03 3.77 -3.70
C GLN A 371 -150.15 4.86 -3.07
N GLU A 372 -150.71 5.76 -2.27
CA GLU A 372 -149.96 6.81 -1.58
C GLU A 372 -148.97 6.25 -0.54
N GLN A 373 -149.29 5.11 0.11
CA GLN A 373 -148.34 4.38 0.94
C GLN A 373 -147.20 3.75 0.13
N VAL A 374 -147.49 3.16 -1.04
CA VAL A 374 -146.45 2.61 -1.95
C VAL A 374 -145.53 3.71 -2.46
N ASP A 375 -146.08 4.84 -2.90
CA ASP A 375 -145.31 5.99 -3.40
C ASP A 375 -144.47 6.66 -2.28
N SER A 376 -144.91 6.57 -1.03
CA SER A 376 -144.16 7.00 0.16
C SER A 376 -142.99 6.05 0.46
N LEU A 377 -143.22 4.74 0.41
CA LEU A 377 -142.17 3.72 0.61
C LEU A 377 -141.11 3.76 -0.50
N LEU A 378 -141.51 3.97 -1.76
CA LEU A 378 -140.56 4.14 -2.87
C LEU A 378 -139.65 5.36 -2.66
N LYS A 379 -140.19 6.49 -2.19
CA LYS A 379 -139.37 7.68 -1.83
C LYS A 379 -138.44 7.43 -0.65
N GLN A 380 -138.80 6.58 0.30
CA GLN A 380 -137.90 6.15 1.37
C GLN A 380 -136.77 5.27 0.83
N ILE A 381 -137.07 4.31 -0.06
CA ILE A 381 -136.07 3.46 -0.72
C ILE A 381 -135.08 4.33 -1.50
N GLU A 382 -135.55 5.22 -2.39
CA GLU A 382 -134.69 6.17 -3.12
C GLU A 382 -133.82 7.03 -2.19
N SER A 383 -134.31 7.38 -1.00
CA SER A 383 -133.53 8.18 -0.03
C SER A 383 -132.41 7.36 0.64
N LEU A 384 -132.64 6.07 0.86
CA LEU A 384 -131.66 5.15 1.44
C LEU A 384 -130.61 4.73 0.41
N GLU A 385 -131.01 4.49 -0.85
CA GLU A 385 -130.09 4.22 -1.97
C GLU A 385 -129.12 5.39 -2.20
N ARG A 386 -129.63 6.64 -2.13
CA ARG A 386 -128.80 7.84 -2.25
C ARG A 386 -127.80 7.97 -1.10
N ALA A 387 -128.25 7.73 0.14
CA ALA A 387 -127.37 7.75 1.32
C ALA A 387 -126.31 6.63 1.29
N LEU A 388 -126.63 5.46 0.72
CA LEU A 388 -125.67 4.39 0.48
C LEU A 388 -124.60 4.82 -0.54
N GLN A 389 -125.02 5.45 -1.64
CA GLN A 389 -124.09 5.89 -2.68
C GLN A 389 -123.12 6.97 -2.18
N ASP A 390 -123.57 7.90 -1.33
CA ASP A 390 -122.72 8.91 -0.70
C ASP A 390 -121.68 8.27 0.23
N VAL A 391 -122.05 7.25 1.01
CA VAL A 391 -121.12 6.50 1.88
C VAL A 391 -120.08 5.69 1.07
N GLU A 392 -120.46 5.12 -0.07
CA GLU A 392 -119.50 4.46 -0.98
C GLU A 392 -118.47 5.45 -1.55
N ASN A 393 -118.92 6.66 -1.91
CA ASN A 393 -118.04 7.72 -2.41
C ASN A 393 -117.05 8.22 -1.33
N ASP A 394 -117.53 8.47 -0.10
CA ASP A 394 -116.66 8.89 1.01
C ASP A 394 -115.62 7.81 1.36
N ASN A 395 -115.99 6.53 1.31
CA ASN A 395 -115.06 5.42 1.54
C ASN A 395 -113.96 5.33 0.46
N ALA A 396 -114.30 5.60 -0.81
CA ALA A 396 -113.31 5.68 -1.89
C ALA A 396 -112.36 6.89 -1.73
N ILE A 397 -112.86 8.01 -1.18
CA ILE A 397 -112.06 9.21 -0.87
C ILE A 397 -111.13 8.96 0.33
N GLU A 398 -111.55 8.20 1.34
CA GLU A 398 -110.66 7.76 2.44
C GLU A 398 -109.56 6.81 1.94
N GLN A 399 -109.90 5.80 1.12
CA GLN A 399 -108.90 4.87 0.57
C GLN A 399 -107.85 5.57 -0.31
N THR A 400 -108.26 6.55 -1.12
CA THR A 400 -107.31 7.30 -1.97
C THR A 400 -106.40 8.24 -1.18
N LYS A 401 -106.85 8.80 -0.04
CA LYS A 401 -105.95 9.50 0.89
C LYS A 401 -104.95 8.54 1.55
N HIS A 402 -105.39 7.36 1.98
CA HIS A 402 -104.53 6.38 2.64
C HIS A 402 -103.39 5.93 1.72
N LEU A 403 -103.72 5.63 0.46
CA LEU A 403 -102.73 5.28 -0.58
C LEU A 403 -101.75 6.43 -0.89
N ASN A 404 -102.20 7.69 -0.85
CA ASN A 404 -101.31 8.84 -1.07
C ASN A 404 -100.36 9.07 0.12
N MET A 405 -100.84 8.88 1.35
CA MET A 405 -99.99 8.88 2.54
C MET A 405 -98.98 7.72 2.54
N GLU A 406 -99.40 6.52 2.11
CA GLU A 406 -98.49 5.38 1.96
C GLU A 406 -97.39 5.65 0.92
N ALA A 407 -97.70 6.33 -0.19
CA ALA A 407 -96.69 6.76 -1.16
C ALA A 407 -95.69 7.76 -0.55
N GLU A 408 -96.18 8.80 0.15
CA GLU A 408 -95.32 9.77 0.85
C GLU A 408 -94.44 9.11 1.94
N PHE A 409 -94.94 8.08 2.62
CA PHE A 409 -94.14 7.27 3.55
C PHE A 409 -93.10 6.39 2.82
N VAL A 410 -93.41 5.83 1.66
CA VAL A 410 -92.44 5.04 0.86
C VAL A 410 -91.32 5.93 0.33
N ASP A 411 -91.63 7.11 -0.20
CA ASP A 411 -90.62 8.06 -0.70
C ASP A 411 -89.73 8.58 0.43
N THR A 412 -90.29 8.93 1.59
CA THR A 412 -89.49 9.35 2.76
C THR A 412 -88.67 8.21 3.37
N ILE A 413 -89.13 6.95 3.30
CA ILE A 413 -88.29 5.78 3.61
C ILE A 413 -87.15 5.64 2.61
N HIS A 414 -87.39 5.84 1.31
CA HIS A 414 -86.34 5.75 0.27
C HIS A 414 -85.26 6.84 0.45
N ASP A 415 -85.65 8.07 0.77
CA ASP A 415 -84.72 9.15 1.09
C ASP A 415 -83.91 8.84 2.37
N LEU A 416 -84.53 8.26 3.40
CA LEU A 416 -83.84 7.83 4.61
C LEU A 416 -82.88 6.66 4.36
N GLU A 417 -83.24 5.69 3.52
CA GLU A 417 -82.35 4.61 3.09
C GLU A 417 -81.17 5.12 2.25
N HIS A 418 -81.41 6.11 1.39
CA HIS A 418 -80.36 6.75 0.59
C HIS A 418 -79.40 7.56 1.47
N GLN A 419 -79.92 8.31 2.45
CA GLN A 419 -79.11 9.00 3.45
C GLN A 419 -78.32 8.01 4.32
N LEU A 420 -78.93 6.89 4.74
CA LEU A 420 -78.26 5.83 5.51
C LEU A 420 -77.13 5.16 4.72
N LYS A 421 -77.35 4.86 3.43
CA LYS A 421 -76.29 4.36 2.52
C LYS A 421 -75.16 5.38 2.37
N THR A 422 -75.49 6.66 2.19
CA THR A 422 -74.52 7.75 2.05
C THR A 422 -73.66 7.88 3.31
N ALA A 423 -74.29 7.92 4.49
CA ALA A 423 -73.62 7.99 5.79
C ALA A 423 -72.79 6.72 6.07
N THR A 424 -73.25 5.54 5.65
CA THR A 424 -72.51 4.28 5.80
C THR A 424 -71.27 4.26 4.89
N CYS A 425 -71.37 4.78 3.67
CA CYS A 425 -70.24 4.94 2.76
C CYS A 425 -69.21 5.95 3.30
N GLN A 426 -69.68 7.08 3.85
CA GLN A 426 -68.84 8.07 4.52
C GLN A 426 -68.14 7.51 5.77
N ASN A 427 -68.87 6.77 6.62
CA ASN A 427 -68.28 6.11 7.78
C ASN A 427 -67.24 5.07 7.38
N LYS A 428 -67.48 4.28 6.33
CA LYS A 428 -66.50 3.31 5.80
C LYS A 428 -65.25 4.02 5.27
N SER A 429 -65.42 5.10 4.52
CA SER A 429 -64.32 5.96 4.05
C SER A 429 -63.51 6.54 5.22
N LEU A 430 -64.16 7.00 6.29
CA LEU A 430 -63.52 7.48 7.50
C LEU A 430 -62.80 6.36 8.29
N THR A 431 -63.35 5.15 8.33
CA THR A 431 -62.67 3.98 8.93
C THR A 431 -61.41 3.62 8.14
N GLU A 432 -61.50 3.50 6.82
CA GLU A 432 -60.35 3.20 5.95
C GLU A 432 -59.25 4.28 6.06
N LEU A 433 -59.63 5.55 6.26
CA LEU A 433 -58.69 6.65 6.49
C LEU A 433 -58.07 6.62 7.90
N LEU A 434 -58.81 6.18 8.92
CA LEU A 434 -58.31 5.97 10.28
C LEU A 434 -57.36 4.77 10.37
N ASP A 435 -57.67 3.67 9.68
CA ASP A 435 -56.81 2.49 9.55
C ASP A 435 -55.51 2.83 8.79
N ALA A 436 -55.60 3.64 7.73
CA ALA A 436 -54.43 4.18 7.03
C ALA A 436 -53.60 5.13 7.92
N SER A 437 -54.25 5.93 8.79
CA SER A 437 -53.56 6.82 9.72
C SER A 437 -52.84 6.05 10.82
N THR A 438 -53.49 5.08 11.45
CA THR A 438 -52.90 4.24 12.52
C THR A 438 -51.80 3.33 11.99
N SER A 439 -51.94 2.79 10.77
CA SER A 439 -50.87 2.07 10.06
C SER A 439 -49.64 2.95 9.81
N LYS A 440 -49.86 4.21 9.40
CA LYS A 440 -48.79 5.20 9.21
C LYS A 440 -48.13 5.63 10.53
N GLU A 441 -48.90 5.70 11.61
CA GLU A 441 -48.42 6.02 12.97
C GLU A 441 -47.61 4.86 13.57
N ALA A 442 -48.02 3.61 13.33
CA ALA A 442 -47.23 2.41 13.65
C ALA A 442 -45.88 2.41 12.90
N LEU A 443 -45.89 2.60 11.57
CA LEU A 443 -44.67 2.71 10.76
C LEU A 443 -43.77 3.88 11.18
N MET A 444 -44.34 4.95 11.74
CA MET A 444 -43.57 6.07 12.29
C MET A 444 -42.94 5.71 13.64
N ASN A 445 -43.67 5.04 14.52
CA ASN A 445 -43.15 4.52 15.79
C ASN A 445 -42.05 3.46 15.57
N ASP A 446 -42.22 2.55 14.60
CA ASP A 446 -41.20 1.54 14.26
C ASP A 446 -39.91 2.20 13.76
N ARG A 447 -40.01 3.25 12.93
CA ARG A 447 -38.84 4.06 12.52
C ARG A 447 -38.21 4.80 13.69
N VAL A 448 -39.00 5.37 14.61
CA VAL A 448 -38.49 6.02 15.83
C VAL A 448 -37.75 5.02 16.70
N ASN A 449 -38.35 3.85 16.98
CA ASN A 449 -37.75 2.78 17.75
C ASN A 449 -36.42 2.31 17.14
N ALA A 450 -36.38 2.07 15.82
CA ALA A 450 -35.14 1.70 15.12
C ALA A 450 -34.06 2.81 15.24
N THR A 451 -34.42 4.09 15.16
CA THR A 451 -33.44 5.18 15.39
C THR A 451 -33.00 5.30 16.84
N VAL A 452 -33.86 4.97 17.82
CA VAL A 452 -33.51 4.94 19.25
C VAL A 452 -32.57 3.77 19.55
N GLU A 453 -32.80 2.61 18.95
CA GLU A 453 -31.95 1.41 19.10
C GLU A 453 -30.58 1.62 18.44
N GLU A 454 -30.52 2.21 17.24
CA GLU A 454 -29.28 2.65 16.60
C GLU A 454 -28.51 3.66 17.46
N LEU A 455 -29.18 4.67 18.02
CA LEU A 455 -28.56 5.64 18.93
C LEU A 455 -28.08 4.99 20.24
N GLN A 456 -28.81 4.01 20.79
CA GLN A 456 -28.37 3.24 21.96
C GLN A 456 -27.12 2.40 21.64
N ASN A 457 -27.06 1.76 20.47
CA ASN A 457 -25.88 1.03 20.00
C ASN A 457 -24.66 1.96 19.80
N GLN A 458 -24.87 3.15 19.24
CA GLN A 458 -23.81 4.17 19.12
C GLN A 458 -23.34 4.69 20.48
N VAL A 459 -24.25 4.95 21.43
CA VAL A 459 -23.90 5.33 22.81
C VAL A 459 -23.14 4.23 23.54
N ALA A 460 -23.53 2.96 23.39
CA ALA A 460 -22.81 1.82 23.95
C ALA A 460 -21.39 1.71 23.37
N LYS A 461 -21.25 1.85 22.04
CA LYS A 461 -19.97 1.84 21.34
C LYS A 461 -19.04 2.98 21.80
N LEU A 462 -19.56 4.20 21.90
CA LEU A 462 -18.81 5.36 22.41
C LEU A 462 -18.45 5.21 23.89
N THR A 463 -19.32 4.62 24.70
CA THR A 463 -19.04 4.33 26.13
C THR A 463 -17.93 3.29 26.27
N LYS A 464 -17.91 2.25 25.43
CA LYS A 464 -16.78 1.30 25.39
C LYS A 464 -15.49 1.98 24.95
N GLN A 465 -15.49 2.72 23.83
CA GLN A 465 -14.31 3.44 23.35
C GLN A 465 -13.76 4.44 24.39
N LYS A 466 -14.62 5.08 25.18
CA LYS A 466 -14.19 5.91 26.32
C LYS A 466 -13.48 5.08 27.40
N LEU A 467 -14.02 3.92 27.76
CA LEU A 467 -13.41 3.03 28.75
C LEU A 467 -12.05 2.53 28.27
N ASP A 468 -11.99 2.05 27.03
CA ASP A 468 -10.76 1.56 26.38
C ASP A 468 -9.67 2.67 26.40
N LEU A 469 -10.01 3.91 26.01
CA LEU A 469 -9.11 5.08 26.06
C LEU A 469 -8.70 5.51 27.49
N GLU A 470 -9.56 5.31 28.49
CA GLU A 470 -9.23 5.59 29.89
C GLU A 470 -8.23 4.55 30.43
N THR A 471 -8.34 3.29 29.99
CA THR A 471 -7.37 2.22 30.26
C THR A 471 -6.04 2.50 29.56
N ASP A 472 -6.02 2.89 28.28
CA ASP A 472 -4.81 3.30 27.58
C ASP A 472 -4.12 4.49 28.28
N ARG A 473 -4.90 5.47 28.73
CA ARG A 473 -4.38 6.62 29.50
C ARG A 473 -3.74 6.18 30.81
N GLN A 474 -4.30 5.20 31.50
CA GLN A 474 -3.73 4.62 32.72
C GLN A 474 -2.43 3.85 32.42
N ASN A 475 -2.41 3.02 31.38
CA ASN A 475 -1.22 2.27 30.95
C ASN A 475 -0.04 3.21 30.61
N VAL A 476 -0.32 4.31 29.89
CA VAL A 476 0.68 5.34 29.57
C VAL A 476 1.19 6.07 30.83
N LEU A 477 0.33 6.35 31.82
CA LEU A 477 0.75 6.95 33.08
C LEU A 477 1.64 5.99 33.90
N GLU A 478 1.34 4.69 33.92
CA GLU A 478 2.17 3.69 34.58
C GLU A 478 3.53 3.52 33.90
N GLU A 479 3.59 3.52 32.57
CA GLU A 479 4.87 3.47 31.84
C GLU A 479 5.69 4.76 32.05
N ILE A 480 5.05 5.93 32.12
CA ILE A 480 5.71 7.19 32.51
C ILE A 480 6.30 7.07 33.93
N HIS A 481 5.57 6.50 34.89
CA HIS A 481 6.09 6.28 36.25
C HIS A 481 7.26 5.27 36.29
N ARG A 482 7.20 4.19 35.51
CA ARG A 482 8.32 3.24 35.36
C ARG A 482 9.55 3.94 34.80
N ILE A 483 9.40 4.69 33.71
CA ILE A 483 10.47 5.45 33.06
C ILE A 483 11.08 6.48 34.04
N GLN A 484 10.26 7.19 34.83
CA GLN A 484 10.74 8.11 35.86
C GLN A 484 11.52 7.41 36.99
N ALA A 485 11.03 6.28 37.48
CA ALA A 485 11.74 5.46 38.47
C ALA A 485 13.07 4.95 37.92
N ASP A 486 13.09 4.52 36.65
CA ASP A 486 14.27 3.97 36.00
C ASP A 486 15.32 5.06 35.68
N PHE A 487 14.90 6.27 35.30
CA PHE A 487 15.78 7.45 35.25
C PHE A 487 16.35 7.81 36.63
N SER A 488 15.55 7.73 37.69
CA SER A 488 16.01 7.99 39.07
C SER A 488 17.02 6.93 39.53
N ALA A 489 16.81 5.66 39.18
CA ALA A 489 17.73 4.56 39.43
C ALA A 489 19.01 4.62 38.56
N LYS A 490 18.95 5.27 37.39
CA LYS A 490 20.12 5.56 36.54
C LYS A 490 20.91 6.77 37.08
N LEU A 491 20.23 7.81 37.56
CA LEU A 491 20.84 9.01 38.16
C LEU A 491 21.64 8.64 39.41
N THR A 492 21.02 7.97 40.38
CA THR A 492 21.67 7.52 41.63
C THR A 492 22.87 6.61 41.37
N ARG A 493 22.80 5.69 40.39
CA ARG A 493 23.97 4.89 39.96
C ARG A 493 25.09 5.77 39.37
N LYS A 494 24.77 6.84 38.64
CA LYS A 494 25.76 7.79 38.10
C LYS A 494 26.36 8.68 39.19
N GLU A 495 25.59 9.06 40.21
CA GLU A 495 26.08 9.80 41.38
C GLU A 495 27.07 8.96 42.19
N VAL A 496 26.73 7.71 42.53
CA VAL A 496 27.66 6.76 43.18
C VAL A 496 28.92 6.51 42.32
N SER A 497 28.77 6.42 41.00
CA SER A 497 29.91 6.29 40.08
C SER A 497 30.79 7.54 40.06
N LEU A 498 30.19 8.73 40.15
CA LEU A 498 30.89 10.01 40.19
C LEU A 498 31.64 10.18 41.52
N ASP A 499 31.04 9.81 42.65
CA ASP A 499 31.67 9.89 43.97
C ASP A 499 32.80 8.87 44.12
N ARG A 500 32.67 7.68 43.51
CA ARG A 500 33.78 6.75 43.32
C ARG A 500 34.92 7.37 42.49
N LEU A 501 34.60 8.05 41.39
CA LEU A 501 35.64 8.72 40.58
C LEU A 501 36.28 9.90 41.33
N LYS A 502 35.55 10.62 42.19
CA LYS A 502 36.13 11.63 43.09
C LYS A 502 37.12 11.00 44.08
N SER A 503 36.78 9.87 44.69
CA SER A 503 37.68 9.22 45.66
C SER A 503 38.88 8.56 45.00
N GLU A 504 38.72 7.93 43.83
CA GLU A 504 39.85 7.42 43.02
C GLU A 504 40.78 8.56 42.57
N ASN A 505 40.23 9.73 42.18
CA ASN A 505 41.02 10.91 41.83
C ASN A 505 41.74 11.52 43.06
N HIS A 506 41.08 11.60 44.22
CA HIS A 506 41.71 12.04 45.47
C HIS A 506 42.86 11.10 45.90
N MET A 507 42.70 9.79 45.75
CA MET A 507 43.79 8.82 45.98
C MET A 507 44.96 8.98 45.00
N LEU A 508 44.68 9.31 43.73
CA LEU A 508 45.71 9.64 42.75
C LEU A 508 46.43 10.95 43.08
N GLN A 509 45.72 11.96 43.58
CA GLN A 509 46.29 13.23 44.05
C GLN A 509 47.24 13.01 45.23
N ILE A 510 46.81 12.28 46.28
CA ILE A 510 47.66 11.90 47.43
C ILE A 510 48.90 11.13 46.96
N LYS A 511 48.74 10.23 45.97
CA LYS A 511 49.87 9.47 45.40
C LYS A 511 50.82 10.37 44.61
N ALA A 512 50.32 11.36 43.89
CA ALA A 512 51.13 12.34 43.17
C ALA A 512 51.92 13.24 44.15
N GLU A 513 51.29 13.73 45.21
CA GLU A 513 51.93 14.50 46.29
C GLU A 513 53.01 13.68 47.01
N SER A 514 52.74 12.40 47.30
CA SER A 514 53.72 11.48 47.89
C SER A 514 54.92 11.22 46.97
N LEU A 515 54.69 11.07 45.65
CA LEU A 515 55.76 10.92 44.66
C LEU A 515 56.55 12.21 44.47
N GLN A 516 55.90 13.38 44.52
CA GLN A 516 56.57 14.68 44.49
C GLN A 516 57.48 14.84 45.72
N LYS A 517 56.98 14.60 46.93
CA LYS A 517 57.80 14.64 48.16
C LYS A 517 59.00 13.70 48.08
N ARG A 518 58.82 12.48 47.54
CA ARG A 518 59.94 11.54 47.33
C ARG A 518 60.94 12.04 46.29
N ASN A 519 60.51 12.80 45.29
CA ASN A 519 61.39 13.45 44.31
C ASN A 519 62.17 14.62 44.94
N GLU A 520 61.54 15.40 45.81
CA GLU A 520 62.19 16.45 46.62
C GLU A 520 63.22 15.86 47.60
N GLU A 521 62.89 14.73 48.26
CA GLU A 521 63.82 13.95 49.08
C GLU A 521 65.01 13.44 48.26
N LEU A 522 64.77 12.89 47.05
CA LEU A 522 65.84 12.44 46.15
C LEU A 522 66.71 13.61 45.65
N GLN A 523 66.14 14.77 45.33
CA GLN A 523 66.91 15.96 44.95
C GLN A 523 67.77 16.47 46.10
N SER A 524 67.29 16.40 47.34
CA SER A 524 68.09 16.71 48.54
C SER A 524 69.24 15.72 48.72
N ILE A 525 69.01 14.41 48.52
CA ILE A 525 70.07 13.39 48.57
C ILE A 525 71.11 13.62 47.48
N VAL A 526 70.68 13.86 46.23
CA VAL A 526 71.58 14.17 45.10
C VAL A 526 72.45 15.38 45.45
N LYS A 527 71.86 16.47 45.94
CA LYS A 527 72.62 17.66 46.34
C LYS A 527 73.62 17.34 47.46
N ILE A 528 73.22 16.60 48.50
CA ILE A 528 74.15 16.20 49.57
C ILE A 528 75.32 15.37 49.02
N THR A 529 75.08 14.49 48.04
CA THR A 529 76.16 13.75 47.38
C THR A 529 77.02 14.58 46.44
N GLU A 530 76.46 15.62 45.80
CA GLU A 530 77.25 16.59 45.01
C GLU A 530 78.12 17.46 45.93
N ASP A 531 77.54 18.05 46.97
CA ASP A 531 78.24 18.85 47.99
C ASP A 531 79.37 18.02 48.64
N ALA A 532 79.11 16.75 48.99
CA ALA A 532 80.12 15.83 49.53
C ALA A 532 81.20 15.41 48.50
N TYR A 533 80.84 15.24 47.23
CA TYR A 533 81.81 14.96 46.16
C TYR A 533 82.76 16.16 45.94
N TYR A 534 82.24 17.39 45.98
CA TYR A 534 83.08 18.58 45.90
C TYR A 534 83.98 18.72 47.14
N GLN A 535 83.49 18.44 48.34
CA GLN A 535 84.31 18.43 49.56
C GLN A 535 85.44 17.38 49.46
N ILE A 536 85.14 16.11 49.15
CA ILE A 536 86.16 15.06 49.00
C ILE A 536 87.20 15.44 47.93
N LYS A 537 86.79 16.11 46.85
CA LYS A 537 87.70 16.60 45.82
C LYS A 537 88.61 17.73 46.33
N GLU A 538 88.12 18.63 47.17
CA GLU A 538 88.91 19.69 47.80
C GLU A 538 89.85 19.12 48.88
N ASP A 539 89.39 18.16 49.68
CA ASP A 539 90.17 17.43 50.69
C ASP A 539 91.33 16.66 50.03
N VAL A 540 91.06 15.89 48.96
CA VAL A 540 92.09 15.15 48.20
C VAL A 540 93.05 16.11 47.49
N SER A 541 92.58 17.26 47.00
CA SER A 541 93.46 18.29 46.43
C SER A 541 94.40 18.86 47.50
N SER A 542 93.88 19.11 48.71
CA SER A 542 94.63 19.63 49.85
C SER A 542 95.64 18.62 50.38
N GLN A 543 95.23 17.35 50.55
CA GLN A 543 96.14 16.27 50.92
C GLN A 543 97.26 16.09 49.88
N SER A 544 96.94 16.17 48.57
CA SER A 544 97.98 16.10 47.53
C SER A 544 98.97 17.27 47.56
N LEU A 545 98.57 18.42 48.13
CA LEU A 545 99.46 19.57 48.35
C LEU A 545 100.35 19.34 49.58
N GLU A 546 99.79 18.84 50.69
CA GLU A 546 100.56 18.45 51.89
C GLU A 546 101.55 17.31 51.61
N GLU A 547 101.19 16.34 50.77
CA GLU A 547 102.09 15.29 50.29
C GLU A 547 103.23 15.85 49.41
N VAL A 548 102.96 16.90 48.61
CA VAL A 548 104.01 17.60 47.85
C VAL A 548 104.92 18.44 48.76
N GLU A 549 104.38 19.11 49.78
CA GLU A 549 105.16 19.89 50.74
C GLU A 549 106.04 18.99 51.64
N THR A 550 105.50 17.87 52.13
CA THR A 550 106.28 16.89 52.90
C THR A 550 107.35 16.22 52.04
N MET A 551 107.06 15.89 50.77
CA MET A 551 108.09 15.42 49.82
C MET A 551 109.16 16.47 49.51
N ALA A 552 108.81 17.76 49.50
CA ALA A 552 109.80 18.84 49.40
C ALA A 552 110.68 18.95 50.67
N GLY A 553 110.10 18.74 51.86
CA GLY A 553 110.84 18.62 53.12
C GLY A 553 111.82 17.46 53.12
N VAL A 554 111.36 16.24 52.78
CA VAL A 554 112.21 15.04 52.65
C VAL A 554 113.32 15.24 51.60
N LYS A 555 113.05 15.96 50.51
CA LYS A 555 114.07 16.32 49.52
C LYS A 555 115.13 17.24 50.11
N ALA A 556 114.76 18.26 50.88
CA ALA A 556 115.70 19.16 51.56
C ALA A 556 116.55 18.42 52.63
N GLU A 557 115.96 17.49 53.37
CA GLU A 557 116.71 16.61 54.28
C GLU A 557 117.69 15.71 53.52
N ASN A 558 117.29 15.15 52.37
CA ASN A 558 118.16 14.31 51.54
C ASN A 558 119.32 15.11 50.94
N GLU A 559 119.09 16.35 50.47
CA GLU A 559 120.14 17.27 50.04
C GLU A 559 121.11 17.63 51.19
N SER A 560 120.59 17.83 52.41
CA SER A 560 121.39 18.04 53.62
C SER A 560 122.22 16.80 54.01
N LEU A 561 121.64 15.60 53.90
CA LEU A 561 122.35 14.33 54.15
C LEU A 561 123.42 14.07 53.10
N GLN A 562 123.18 14.38 51.82
CA GLN A 562 124.19 14.29 50.76
C GLN A 562 125.37 15.25 51.03
N LEU A 563 125.10 16.50 51.42
CA LEU A 563 126.12 17.44 51.90
C LEU A 563 126.89 16.90 53.10
N ARG A 564 126.24 16.24 54.05
CA ARG A 564 126.89 15.61 55.21
C ARG A 564 127.77 14.43 54.82
N ILE A 565 127.30 13.57 53.90
CA ILE A 565 128.09 12.45 53.35
C ILE A 565 129.31 12.98 52.59
N GLN A 566 129.16 14.02 51.77
CA GLN A 566 130.27 14.63 51.04
C GLN A 566 131.34 15.22 51.98
N ASN A 567 130.93 15.84 53.10
CA ASN A 567 131.87 16.29 54.12
C ASN A 567 132.55 15.14 54.87
N LEU A 568 131.85 14.04 55.15
CA LEU A 568 132.44 12.84 55.77
C LEU A 568 133.43 12.12 54.85
N LEU A 569 133.13 12.03 53.54
CA LEU A 569 134.06 11.51 52.54
C LEU A 569 135.33 12.35 52.49
N LYS A 570 135.20 13.69 52.45
CA LYS A 570 136.38 14.56 52.51
C LYS A 570 137.20 14.38 53.81
N GLN A 571 136.54 14.20 54.95
CA GLN A 571 137.23 13.91 56.22
C GLN A 571 137.95 12.55 56.19
N LEU A 572 137.44 11.57 55.43
CA LEU A 572 138.13 10.31 55.18
C LEU A 572 139.35 10.52 54.27
N ASP A 573 139.22 11.26 53.16
CA ASP A 573 140.34 11.61 52.26
C ASP A 573 141.47 12.33 53.03
N ASP A 574 141.13 13.35 53.82
CA ASP A 574 142.05 14.11 54.67
C ASP A 574 142.73 13.18 55.73
N ALA A 575 142.01 12.18 56.26
CA ALA A 575 142.53 11.21 57.21
C ALA A 575 143.42 10.14 56.55
N GLU A 576 143.09 9.64 55.36
CA GLU A 576 143.91 8.69 54.61
C GLU A 576 145.24 9.33 54.19
N ALA A 577 145.23 10.58 53.72
CA ALA A 577 146.44 11.35 53.43
C ALA A 577 147.34 11.53 54.67
N SER A 578 146.74 11.80 55.85
CA SER A 578 147.45 11.84 57.12
C SER A 578 148.03 10.46 57.50
N HIS A 579 147.28 9.39 57.26
CA HIS A 579 147.71 8.02 57.56
C HIS A 579 148.83 7.54 56.64
N GLU A 580 148.87 8.02 55.39
CA GLU A 580 149.95 7.78 54.43
C GLU A 580 151.20 8.61 54.77
N HIS A 581 151.05 9.86 55.23
CA HIS A 581 152.17 10.64 55.78
C HIS A 581 152.79 9.98 57.02
N LEU A 582 151.98 9.46 57.95
CA LEU A 582 152.44 8.66 59.08
C LEU A 582 153.14 7.35 58.62
N ARG A 583 152.66 6.72 57.54
CA ARG A 583 153.30 5.53 56.95
C ARG A 583 154.65 5.87 56.34
N ALA A 584 154.80 7.04 55.70
CA ALA A 584 156.08 7.54 55.20
C ALA A 584 157.07 7.80 56.34
N LEU A 585 156.65 8.51 57.40
CA LEU A 585 157.47 8.73 58.61
C LEU A 585 157.89 7.41 59.28
N ALA A 586 157.01 6.41 59.29
CA ALA A 586 157.35 5.07 59.79
C ALA A 586 158.41 4.37 58.90
N THR A 587 158.40 4.57 57.58
CA THR A 587 159.47 4.07 56.69
C THR A 587 160.79 4.84 56.83
N GLU A 588 160.76 6.15 57.09
CA GLU A 588 161.98 6.92 57.41
C GLU A 588 162.59 6.46 58.73
N ALA A 589 161.78 6.27 59.78
CA ALA A 589 162.23 5.70 61.05
C ALA A 589 162.77 4.27 60.90
N ARG A 590 162.17 3.46 60.01
CA ARG A 590 162.67 2.12 59.67
C ARG A 590 164.05 2.19 58.99
N ASN A 591 164.26 3.13 58.08
CA ASN A 591 165.53 3.30 57.39
C ASN A 591 166.64 3.78 58.34
N ALA A 592 166.35 4.76 59.20
CA ALA A 592 167.27 5.23 60.23
C ALA A 592 167.64 4.12 61.25
N PHE A 593 166.71 3.22 61.56
CA PHE A 593 167.00 2.03 62.36
C PHE A 593 167.96 1.07 61.64
N ASN A 594 167.72 0.79 60.35
CA ASN A 594 168.61 -0.07 59.56
C ASN A 594 170.03 0.53 59.43
N GLU A 595 170.16 1.85 59.30
CA GLU A 595 171.45 2.54 59.27
C GLU A 595 172.21 2.34 60.61
N ALA A 596 171.54 2.55 61.75
CA ALA A 596 172.12 2.28 63.06
C ALA A 596 172.51 0.81 63.27
N GLU A 597 171.75 -0.15 62.72
CA GLU A 597 172.09 -1.57 62.74
C GLU A 597 173.38 -1.87 61.94
N THR A 598 173.60 -1.20 60.79
CA THR A 598 174.87 -1.30 60.06
C THR A 598 176.05 -0.66 60.80
N GLU A 599 175.82 0.43 61.56
CA GLU A 599 176.86 1.07 62.38
C GLU A 599 177.26 0.19 63.58
N ILE A 600 176.31 -0.55 64.16
CA ILE A 600 176.57 -1.55 65.20
C ILE A 600 177.44 -2.71 64.68
N GLU A 601 177.16 -3.26 63.50
CA GLU A 601 178.04 -4.28 62.89
C GLU A 601 179.42 -3.72 62.50
N HIS A 602 179.51 -2.44 62.12
CA HIS A 602 180.81 -1.79 61.90
C HIS A 602 181.63 -1.68 63.21
N LEU A 603 180.99 -1.33 64.33
CA LEU A 603 181.65 -1.29 65.64
C LEU A 603 182.04 -2.69 66.14
N LYS A 604 181.18 -3.69 65.91
CA LYS A 604 181.41 -5.09 66.28
C LYS A 604 182.59 -5.72 65.52
N THR A 605 182.67 -5.52 64.20
CA THR A 605 183.82 -5.97 63.38
C THR A 605 185.12 -5.28 63.78
N LYS A 606 185.07 -4.02 64.25
CA LYS A 606 186.21 -3.25 64.75
C LYS A 606 186.69 -3.71 66.14
N LEU A 607 185.80 -4.22 66.99
CA LEU A 607 186.14 -4.84 68.27
C LEU A 607 186.76 -6.24 68.09
N GLN A 608 186.41 -6.94 67.00
CA GLN A 608 186.86 -8.31 66.73
C GLN A 608 188.31 -8.41 66.23
N SER A 609 188.96 -7.28 65.90
CA SER A 609 190.32 -7.25 65.30
C SER A 609 191.49 -7.08 66.28
N GLU A 610 191.26 -6.90 67.59
CA GLU A 610 192.33 -6.49 68.53
C GLU A 610 192.80 -7.53 69.57
N VAL A 611 192.23 -8.75 69.66
CA VAL A 611 192.52 -9.68 70.80
C VAL A 611 192.89 -11.12 70.43
N CYS A 612 194.19 -11.37 70.20
CA CYS A 612 194.95 -12.61 70.49
C CYS A 612 196.46 -12.36 70.25
N PRO A 613 197.44 -13.13 70.80
CA PRO A 613 197.35 -14.50 71.36
C PRO A 613 198.16 -14.77 72.68
N SER A 614 198.13 -16.02 73.20
CA SER A 614 199.32 -16.91 73.46
C SER A 614 199.10 -17.98 74.58
N ASN A 615 200.02 -18.96 74.74
CA ASN A 615 199.77 -20.33 75.24
C ASN A 615 200.83 -20.95 76.22
N THR A 616 200.39 -21.81 77.16
CA THR A 616 201.11 -22.97 77.82
C THR A 616 202.37 -22.70 78.71
N VAL A 617 202.91 -23.58 79.59
CA VAL A 617 202.86 -25.05 79.94
C VAL A 617 203.09 -25.23 81.50
N MET A 618 203.35 -26.35 82.25
CA MET A 618 203.71 -27.79 82.04
C MET A 618 203.15 -28.79 83.13
N HIS A 619 203.97 -29.46 83.98
CA HIS A 619 203.63 -30.73 84.70
C HIS A 619 204.33 -31.05 86.05
N ARG A 620 203.64 -31.88 86.88
CA ARG A 620 204.06 -33.09 87.69
C ARG A 620 203.04 -33.34 88.85
N ALA A 621 202.91 -34.47 89.57
CA ALA A 621 203.29 -35.92 89.50
C ALA A 621 202.75 -36.61 90.81
N ASP A 622 202.70 -37.93 91.06
CA ASP A 622 202.39 -39.20 90.33
C ASP A 622 202.53 -40.38 91.35
N VAL A 623 201.67 -41.42 91.32
CA VAL A 623 201.84 -42.82 91.85
C VAL A 623 202.23 -43.08 93.36
N ALA A 624 201.67 -44.02 94.13
CA ALA A 624 200.40 -44.79 94.12
C ALA A 624 200.23 -45.58 95.46
N GLU A 625 198.99 -45.85 95.88
CA GLU A 625 198.61 -46.95 96.80
C GLU A 625 197.23 -47.48 96.36
N ASP A 626 197.07 -48.81 96.25
CA ASP A 626 196.23 -49.42 95.21
C ASP A 626 195.11 -50.37 95.72
N ALA A 627 194.32 -50.91 94.78
CA ALA A 627 193.37 -52.02 94.87
C ALA A 627 192.09 -51.86 95.72
N LEU A 628 192.11 -51.18 96.88
CA LEU A 628 190.92 -51.19 97.78
C LEU A 628 189.84 -50.13 97.48
N SER A 629 190.17 -49.01 96.82
CA SER A 629 189.19 -47.94 96.57
C SER A 629 188.13 -48.31 95.52
N LYS A 630 188.54 -49.07 94.49
CA LYS A 630 187.79 -49.24 93.24
C LYS A 630 186.40 -49.86 93.43
N SER A 631 186.28 -50.86 94.29
CA SER A 631 185.01 -51.54 94.60
C SER A 631 184.00 -50.66 95.36
N ARG A 632 184.44 -49.57 96.02
CA ARG A 632 183.53 -48.60 96.64
C ARG A 632 182.98 -47.58 95.65
N GLN A 633 183.79 -47.17 94.67
CA GLN A 633 183.43 -46.09 93.75
C GLN A 633 182.40 -46.53 92.70
N ASP A 634 182.46 -47.78 92.26
CA ASP A 634 181.51 -48.35 91.28
C ASP A 634 180.10 -48.52 91.88
N LEU A 635 179.98 -48.85 93.17
CA LEU A 635 178.68 -48.98 93.84
C LEU A 635 178.00 -47.64 94.09
N SER A 636 178.75 -46.61 94.54
CA SER A 636 178.18 -45.28 94.74
C SER A 636 177.74 -44.61 93.42
N SER A 637 178.44 -44.85 92.31
CA SER A 637 178.07 -44.27 91.01
C SER A 637 176.85 -44.96 90.38
N GLN A 638 176.67 -46.28 90.57
CA GLN A 638 175.42 -46.95 90.17
C GLN A 638 174.21 -46.47 90.96
N LEU A 639 174.36 -46.18 92.27
CA LEU A 639 173.27 -45.71 93.11
C LEU A 639 172.83 -44.29 92.72
N LEU A 640 173.78 -43.38 92.50
CA LEU A 640 173.53 -42.01 92.06
C LEU A 640 172.83 -41.96 90.68
N SER A 641 173.21 -42.86 89.75
CA SER A 641 172.50 -43.03 88.47
C SER A 641 171.05 -43.49 88.65
N LYS A 642 170.72 -44.26 89.70
CA LYS A 642 169.35 -44.72 89.95
C LYS A 642 168.46 -43.67 90.62
N ASP A 643 169.04 -42.80 91.45
CA ASP A 643 168.34 -41.62 91.96
C ASP A 643 168.03 -40.63 90.81
N GLU A 644 168.94 -40.47 89.85
CA GLU A 644 168.72 -39.59 88.68
C GLU A 644 167.67 -40.16 87.70
N ASP A 645 167.58 -41.48 87.54
CA ASP A 645 166.48 -42.14 86.83
C ASP A 645 165.13 -41.96 87.56
N LEU A 646 165.10 -42.12 88.89
CA LEU A 646 163.89 -41.92 89.70
C LEU A 646 163.39 -40.47 89.64
N MET A 647 164.30 -39.48 89.64
CA MET A 647 163.94 -38.07 89.49
C MET A 647 163.31 -37.76 88.13
N LYS A 648 163.73 -38.43 87.04
CA LYS A 648 163.10 -38.31 85.72
C LYS A 648 161.70 -38.93 85.72
N LEU A 649 161.55 -40.15 86.24
CA LEU A 649 160.25 -40.83 86.36
C LEU A 649 159.26 -40.08 87.27
N ALA A 650 159.75 -39.33 88.25
CA ALA A 650 158.93 -38.44 89.08
C ALA A 650 158.41 -37.22 88.28
N HIS A 651 159.27 -36.58 87.47
CA HIS A 651 158.84 -35.48 86.60
C HIS A 651 157.90 -35.95 85.48
N GLU A 652 158.14 -37.14 84.91
CA GLU A 652 157.23 -37.74 83.93
C GLU A 652 155.85 -38.05 84.55
N ASN A 653 155.79 -38.63 85.75
CA ASN A 653 154.52 -38.79 86.48
C ASN A 653 153.85 -37.45 86.78
N GLN A 654 154.59 -36.41 87.18
CA GLN A 654 154.01 -35.10 87.45
C GLN A 654 153.45 -34.44 86.17
N SER A 655 154.14 -34.58 85.03
CA SER A 655 153.66 -34.10 83.73
C SER A 655 152.44 -34.89 83.23
N LEU A 656 152.42 -36.21 83.43
CA LEU A 656 151.26 -37.05 83.14
C LEU A 656 150.06 -36.70 84.05
N GLN A 657 150.29 -36.39 85.33
CA GLN A 657 149.22 -35.96 86.24
C GLN A 657 148.62 -34.63 85.80
N GLN A 658 149.45 -33.61 85.49
CA GLN A 658 148.94 -32.35 84.93
C GLN A 658 148.11 -32.58 83.66
N LYS A 659 148.53 -33.52 82.79
CA LYS A 659 147.81 -33.84 81.56
C LYS A 659 146.52 -34.62 81.78
N VAL A 660 146.40 -35.39 82.87
CA VAL A 660 145.12 -35.97 83.33
C VAL A 660 144.20 -34.88 83.86
N ASP A 661 144.74 -33.92 84.62
CA ASP A 661 143.96 -32.81 85.17
C ASP A 661 143.45 -31.87 84.04
N GLU A 662 144.27 -31.60 83.01
CA GLU A 662 143.87 -30.91 81.76
C GLU A 662 142.70 -31.64 81.06
N LEU A 663 142.83 -32.95 80.83
CA LEU A 663 141.78 -33.76 80.18
C LEU A 663 140.49 -33.85 80.99
N LEU A 664 140.57 -33.81 82.33
CA LEU A 664 139.38 -33.74 83.19
C LEU A 664 138.66 -32.40 83.04
N GLN A 665 139.40 -31.29 82.89
CA GLN A 665 138.80 -29.98 82.60
C GLN A 665 138.12 -29.95 81.22
N GLU A 666 138.78 -30.45 80.16
CA GLU A 666 138.15 -30.58 78.82
C GLU A 666 136.85 -31.41 78.87
N ILE A 667 136.83 -32.49 79.67
CA ILE A 667 135.64 -33.33 79.86
C ILE A 667 134.49 -32.57 80.57
N ASP A 668 134.78 -31.72 81.54
CA ASP A 668 133.75 -30.92 82.23
C ASP A 668 133.26 -29.73 81.38
N GLU A 669 134.12 -29.12 80.58
CA GLU A 669 133.73 -28.13 79.56
C GLU A 669 132.82 -28.77 78.49
N LEU A 670 133.14 -29.96 78.00
CA LEU A 670 132.29 -30.72 77.07
C LEU A 670 130.92 -31.08 77.68
N LYS A 671 130.84 -31.48 78.95
CA LYS A 671 129.56 -31.70 79.65
C LYS A 671 128.71 -30.42 79.70
N SER A 672 129.35 -29.28 79.92
CA SER A 672 128.68 -27.96 79.93
C SER A 672 128.09 -27.64 78.56
N CYS A 673 128.86 -27.82 77.48
CA CYS A 673 128.39 -27.63 76.11
C CYS A 673 127.24 -28.58 75.74
N ILE A 674 127.33 -29.87 76.08
CA ILE A 674 126.26 -30.85 75.85
C ILE A 674 124.97 -30.40 76.54
N LYS A 675 125.04 -30.01 77.82
CA LYS A 675 123.87 -29.55 78.56
C LYS A 675 123.25 -28.29 77.94
N PHE A 676 124.06 -27.32 77.53
CA PHE A 676 123.55 -26.12 76.85
C PHE A 676 122.81 -26.47 75.55
N THR A 677 123.29 -27.43 74.76
CA THR A 677 122.58 -27.90 73.56
C THR A 677 121.32 -28.71 73.86
N GLU A 678 121.28 -29.42 74.99
CA GLU A 678 120.10 -30.18 75.45
C GLU A 678 119.00 -29.23 75.95
N ASP A 679 119.34 -28.26 76.80
CA ASP A 679 118.43 -27.21 77.27
C ASP A 679 117.86 -26.40 76.07
N ALA A 680 118.69 -26.06 75.07
CA ALA A 680 118.26 -25.37 73.85
C ALA A 680 117.35 -26.22 72.95
N TYR A 681 117.56 -27.54 72.87
CA TYR A 681 116.71 -28.45 72.11
C TYR A 681 115.29 -28.51 72.69
N TYR A 682 115.16 -28.62 74.02
CA TYR A 682 113.84 -28.66 74.67
C TYR A 682 113.07 -27.34 74.52
N GLN A 683 113.74 -26.17 74.61
CA GLN A 683 113.09 -24.88 74.36
C GLN A 683 112.50 -24.78 72.95
N ILE A 684 113.28 -25.16 71.92
CA ILE A 684 112.81 -25.15 70.52
C ILE A 684 111.61 -26.10 70.34
N GLN A 685 111.60 -27.25 71.02
CA GLN A 685 110.47 -28.18 70.98
C GLN A 685 109.20 -27.60 71.62
N GLU A 686 109.31 -26.84 72.71
CA GLU A 686 108.17 -26.18 73.37
C GLU A 686 107.64 -24.99 72.56
N ASP A 687 108.53 -24.17 72.00
CA ASP A 687 108.17 -23.02 71.14
C ASP A 687 107.42 -23.46 69.87
N VAL A 688 107.91 -24.51 69.19
CA VAL A 688 107.27 -25.09 67.99
C VAL A 688 105.93 -25.73 68.33
N SER A 689 105.82 -26.41 69.47
CA SER A 689 104.56 -26.99 69.94
C SER A 689 103.51 -25.92 70.24
N SER A 690 103.94 -24.78 70.79
CA SER A 690 103.10 -23.63 71.10
C SER A 690 102.60 -22.95 69.82
N GLN A 691 103.49 -22.67 68.85
CA GLN A 691 103.09 -22.14 67.54
C GLN A 691 102.11 -23.05 66.79
N ALA A 692 102.28 -24.37 66.88
CA ALA A 692 101.36 -25.32 66.25
C ALA A 692 99.94 -25.25 66.87
N LEU A 693 99.83 -25.03 68.19
CA LEU A 693 98.54 -24.87 68.87
C LEU A 693 97.87 -23.54 68.55
N ASP A 694 98.60 -22.43 68.51
CA ASP A 694 98.06 -21.12 68.10
C ASP A 694 97.61 -21.13 66.62
N ALA A 695 98.36 -21.80 65.74
CA ALA A 695 97.96 -22.00 64.36
C ALA A 695 96.62 -22.78 64.27
N VAL A 696 96.45 -23.85 65.05
CA VAL A 696 95.19 -24.61 65.12
C VAL A 696 94.05 -23.77 65.73
N ALA A 697 94.33 -22.93 66.73
CA ALA A 697 93.35 -21.99 67.27
C ALA A 697 92.84 -21.01 66.20
N SER A 698 93.72 -20.49 65.34
CA SER A 698 93.37 -19.59 64.23
C SER A 698 92.45 -20.21 63.17
N VAL A 699 92.38 -21.54 63.08
CA VAL A 699 91.46 -22.26 62.16
C VAL A 699 90.03 -22.32 62.72
N THR A 700 89.82 -22.12 64.03
CA THR A 700 88.48 -22.18 64.63
C THR A 700 87.49 -21.12 64.11
N PRO A 701 87.82 -19.82 63.92
CA PRO A 701 86.92 -18.87 63.28
C PRO A 701 86.64 -19.23 61.81
N VAL A 702 87.65 -19.71 61.05
CA VAL A 702 87.48 -20.14 59.65
C VAL A 702 86.52 -21.33 59.56
N LYS A 703 86.57 -22.26 60.52
CA LYS A 703 85.62 -23.38 60.60
C LYS A 703 84.20 -22.89 60.91
N ALA A 704 84.03 -21.96 61.84
CA ALA A 704 82.73 -21.37 62.17
C ALA A 704 82.15 -20.54 61.01
N GLU A 705 82.99 -19.81 60.27
CA GLU A 705 82.59 -19.11 59.05
C GLU A 705 82.17 -20.09 57.95
N ASN A 706 82.91 -21.19 57.75
CA ASN A 706 82.55 -22.22 56.78
C ASN A 706 81.25 -22.94 57.16
N GLU A 707 81.02 -23.24 58.44
CA GLU A 707 79.74 -23.80 58.94
C GLU A 707 78.58 -22.80 58.76
N SER A 708 78.81 -21.51 58.97
CA SER A 708 77.84 -20.43 58.72
C SER A 708 77.51 -20.28 57.23
N LEU A 709 78.53 -20.28 56.37
CA LEU A 709 78.36 -20.27 54.91
C LEU A 709 77.64 -21.53 54.41
N GLN A 710 77.92 -22.69 54.99
CA GLN A 710 77.27 -23.95 54.62
C GLN A 710 75.82 -24.01 55.09
N SER A 711 75.47 -23.42 56.25
CA SER A 711 74.08 -23.16 56.64
C SER A 711 73.40 -22.26 55.60
N ARG A 712 74.00 -21.12 55.29
CA ARG A 712 73.46 -20.15 54.32
C ARG A 712 73.30 -20.72 52.91
N VAL A 713 74.15 -21.66 52.49
CA VAL A 713 73.99 -22.39 51.22
C VAL A 713 72.78 -23.34 51.28
N ASN A 714 72.55 -24.02 52.40
CA ASN A 714 71.35 -24.84 52.58
C ASN A 714 70.08 -23.97 52.61
N ASP A 715 70.10 -22.85 53.33
CA ASP A 715 68.98 -21.89 53.39
C ASP A 715 68.61 -21.38 51.97
N LEU A 716 69.62 -21.04 51.15
CA LEU A 716 69.43 -20.61 49.77
C LEU A 716 68.97 -21.74 48.82
N LEU A 717 69.31 -23.00 49.10
CA LEU A 717 68.78 -24.15 48.37
C LEU A 717 67.31 -24.42 48.73
N GLU A 718 66.93 -24.25 50.00
CA GLU A 718 65.53 -24.37 50.42
C GLU A 718 64.68 -23.21 49.88
N GLU A 719 65.20 -21.98 49.82
CA GLU A 719 64.55 -20.88 49.09
C GLU A 719 64.41 -21.17 47.58
N LEU A 720 65.39 -21.82 46.95
CA LEU A 720 65.34 -22.20 45.54
C LEU A 720 64.25 -23.24 45.29
N ASP A 721 64.22 -24.31 46.08
CA ASP A 721 63.17 -25.34 46.01
C ASP A 721 61.78 -24.73 46.24
N GLU A 722 61.64 -23.81 47.21
CA GLU A 722 60.39 -23.09 47.46
C GLU A 722 59.95 -22.27 46.23
N ARG A 723 60.89 -21.57 45.58
CA ARG A 723 60.61 -20.84 44.33
C ARG A 723 60.26 -21.77 43.17
N ASP A 724 60.79 -22.98 43.12
CA ASP A 724 60.41 -23.96 42.09
C ASP A 724 59.07 -24.65 42.37
N ARG A 725 58.70 -24.87 43.64
CA ARG A 725 57.32 -25.23 44.05
C ARG A 725 56.33 -24.13 43.66
N ASP A 726 56.66 -22.86 43.91
CA ASP A 726 55.89 -21.68 43.46
C ASP A 726 55.75 -21.66 41.93
N ASN A 727 56.85 -21.86 41.18
CA ASN A 727 56.86 -21.90 39.72
C ASN A 727 55.99 -23.04 39.17
N GLU A 728 56.05 -24.25 39.74
CA GLU A 728 55.17 -25.34 39.33
C GLU A 728 53.70 -25.02 39.61
N HIS A 729 53.39 -24.48 40.79
CA HIS A 729 52.02 -24.10 41.14
C HIS A 729 51.47 -23.04 40.17
N LEU A 730 52.27 -22.02 39.83
CA LEU A 730 51.92 -21.02 38.81
C LEU A 730 51.76 -21.64 37.42
N ARG A 731 52.61 -22.58 37.01
CA ARG A 731 52.45 -23.33 35.74
C ARG A 731 51.14 -24.12 35.71
N ARG A 732 50.78 -24.78 36.81
CA ARG A 732 49.50 -25.51 36.95
C ARG A 732 48.31 -24.55 36.86
N GLN A 733 48.34 -23.40 37.56
CA GLN A 733 47.30 -22.37 37.47
C GLN A 733 47.16 -21.81 36.04
N ILE A 734 48.27 -21.49 35.37
CA ILE A 734 48.28 -21.01 33.97
C ILE A 734 47.65 -22.06 33.04
N GLN A 735 47.94 -23.34 33.24
CA GLN A 735 47.35 -24.41 32.43
C GLN A 735 45.83 -24.55 32.68
N THR A 736 45.38 -24.47 33.94
CA THR A 736 43.93 -24.49 34.27
C THR A 736 43.19 -23.29 33.67
N LEU A 737 43.75 -22.08 33.78
CA LEU A 737 43.22 -20.86 33.16
C LEU A 737 43.19 -20.97 31.63
N LYS A 738 44.21 -21.59 31.03
CA LYS A 738 44.26 -21.87 29.59
C LYS A 738 43.12 -22.81 29.19
N THR A 739 42.92 -23.93 29.89
CA THR A 739 41.80 -24.84 29.60
C THR A 739 40.42 -24.20 29.82
N SER A 740 40.25 -23.37 30.86
CA SER A 740 39.01 -22.60 31.07
C SER A 740 38.76 -21.66 29.88
N SER A 741 39.77 -20.87 29.48
CA SER A 741 39.62 -19.93 28.37
C SER A 741 39.34 -20.61 27.03
N VAL A 742 39.87 -21.82 26.79
CA VAL A 742 39.56 -22.62 25.59
C VAL A 742 38.12 -23.13 25.63
N HIS A 743 37.61 -23.51 26.81
CA HIS A 743 36.20 -23.88 26.98
C HIS A 743 35.26 -22.68 26.80
N GLU A 744 35.55 -21.54 27.44
CA GLU A 744 34.87 -20.25 27.27
C GLU A 744 34.78 -19.86 25.79
N ILE A 745 35.90 -19.88 25.06
CA ILE A 745 35.97 -19.57 23.62
C ILE A 745 35.14 -20.57 22.79
N SER A 746 35.15 -21.85 23.15
CA SER A 746 34.36 -22.88 22.45
C SER A 746 32.85 -22.71 22.69
N GLN A 747 32.44 -22.33 23.90
CA GLN A 747 31.06 -22.04 24.26
C GLN A 747 30.55 -20.79 23.53
N VAL A 748 31.31 -19.69 23.55
CA VAL A 748 30.98 -18.46 22.82
C VAL A 748 30.93 -18.70 21.31
N LYS A 749 31.83 -19.52 20.75
CA LYS A 749 31.76 -19.92 19.34
C LYS A 749 30.49 -20.73 19.02
N GLY A 750 30.06 -21.63 19.92
CA GLY A 750 28.80 -22.36 19.78
C GLY A 750 27.56 -21.45 19.82
N GLN A 751 27.57 -20.44 20.70
CA GLN A 751 26.52 -19.41 20.77
C GLN A 751 26.49 -18.53 19.51
N LEU A 752 27.67 -18.16 18.99
CA LEU A 752 27.78 -17.34 17.78
C LEU A 752 27.27 -18.10 16.55
N LEU A 753 27.62 -19.38 16.39
CA LEU A 753 27.07 -20.24 15.33
C LEU A 753 25.54 -20.42 15.42
N ALA A 754 24.98 -20.44 16.63
CA ALA A 754 23.53 -20.49 16.82
C ALA A 754 22.86 -19.17 16.41
N LEU A 755 23.46 -18.03 16.76
CA LEU A 755 22.97 -16.70 16.35
C LEU A 755 23.13 -16.46 14.84
N GLU A 756 24.18 -17.00 14.20
CA GLU A 756 24.34 -16.98 12.73
C GLU A 756 23.20 -17.77 12.05
N GLN A 757 22.79 -18.92 12.60
CA GLN A 757 21.64 -19.68 12.10
C GLN A 757 20.31 -18.95 12.35
N GLU A 758 20.06 -18.45 13.56
CA GLU A 758 18.85 -17.69 13.86
C GLU A 758 18.72 -16.44 12.97
N LEU A 759 19.82 -15.75 12.68
CA LEU A 759 19.86 -14.62 11.75
C LEU A 759 19.53 -15.07 10.31
N HIS A 760 20.09 -16.18 9.84
CA HIS A 760 19.81 -16.72 8.50
C HIS A 760 18.35 -17.19 8.34
N ASP A 761 17.77 -17.79 9.38
CA ASP A 761 16.37 -18.18 9.42
C ASP A 761 15.45 -16.94 9.37
N VAL A 762 15.84 -15.83 10.01
CA VAL A 762 15.13 -14.54 9.95
C VAL A 762 15.31 -13.83 8.61
N GLU A 763 16.50 -13.88 8.00
CA GLU A 763 16.73 -13.38 6.63
C GLU A 763 15.84 -14.11 5.61
N THR A 764 15.69 -15.43 5.77
CA THR A 764 14.84 -16.26 4.93
C THR A 764 13.36 -15.88 5.10
N GLN A 765 12.86 -15.80 6.35
CA GLN A 765 11.49 -15.37 6.64
C GLN A 765 11.20 -13.94 6.13
N LEU A 766 12.18 -13.04 6.17
CA LEU A 766 12.06 -11.69 5.62
C LEU A 766 11.99 -11.72 4.08
N HIS A 767 12.72 -12.62 3.42
CA HIS A 767 12.64 -12.80 1.97
C HIS A 767 11.27 -13.32 1.54
N ASP A 768 10.79 -14.38 2.18
CA ASP A 768 9.46 -14.97 1.94
C ASP A 768 8.35 -13.91 2.13
N ALA A 769 8.38 -13.18 3.25
CA ALA A 769 7.43 -12.10 3.52
C ALA A 769 7.54 -10.92 2.53
N MET A 770 8.72 -10.67 1.95
CA MET A 770 8.89 -9.67 0.88
C MET A 770 8.32 -10.14 -0.47
N GLU A 771 8.40 -11.44 -0.77
CA GLU A 771 7.81 -12.03 -1.97
C GLU A 771 6.27 -12.10 -1.84
N GLU A 772 5.74 -12.53 -0.69
CA GLU A 772 4.32 -12.42 -0.37
C GLU A 772 3.81 -10.97 -0.49
N ASN A 773 4.58 -9.98 -0.02
CA ASN A 773 4.19 -8.57 -0.17
C ASN A 773 4.20 -8.09 -1.63
N HIS A 774 5.05 -8.66 -2.49
CA HIS A 774 5.00 -8.39 -3.94
C HIS A 774 3.80 -9.06 -4.60
N GLN A 775 3.50 -10.31 -4.24
CA GLN A 775 2.34 -11.04 -4.75
C GLN A 775 1.03 -10.34 -4.35
N LEU A 776 0.86 -9.97 -3.08
CA LEU A 776 -0.31 -9.21 -2.61
C LEU A 776 -0.46 -7.85 -3.31
N ARG A 777 0.64 -7.16 -3.65
CA ARG A 777 0.59 -5.92 -4.44
C ARG A 777 0.18 -6.17 -5.89
N SER A 778 0.67 -7.26 -6.49
CA SER A 778 0.27 -7.71 -7.83
C SER A 778 -1.23 -7.99 -7.86
N ASP A 779 -1.73 -8.77 -6.91
CA ASP A 779 -3.14 -9.17 -6.84
C ASP A 779 -4.07 -8.00 -6.51
N MET A 780 -3.66 -7.07 -5.63
CA MET A 780 -4.37 -5.81 -5.43
C MET A 780 -4.41 -4.94 -6.71
N CYS A 781 -3.35 -4.94 -7.50
CA CYS A 781 -3.32 -4.21 -8.78
C CYS A 781 -4.27 -4.85 -9.80
N ASN A 782 -4.22 -6.18 -9.93
CA ASN A 782 -5.09 -6.96 -10.81
C ASN A 782 -6.57 -6.79 -10.42
N GLN A 783 -6.90 -6.86 -9.13
CA GLN A 783 -8.26 -6.62 -8.64
C GLN A 783 -8.71 -5.18 -8.90
N SER A 784 -7.85 -4.18 -8.66
CA SER A 784 -8.17 -2.77 -8.96
C SER A 784 -8.40 -2.52 -10.46
N ILE A 785 -7.78 -3.29 -11.36
CA ILE A 785 -8.05 -3.24 -12.81
C ILE A 785 -9.42 -3.87 -13.11
N LEU A 786 -9.72 -5.05 -12.55
CA LEU A 786 -11.02 -5.72 -12.73
C LEU A 786 -12.19 -4.86 -12.19
N ASP A 787 -12.02 -4.23 -11.03
CA ASP A 787 -13.00 -3.32 -10.43
C ASP A 787 -13.21 -2.08 -11.32
N ALA A 788 -12.15 -1.54 -11.92
CA ALA A 788 -12.22 -0.42 -12.86
C ALA A 788 -12.90 -0.81 -14.19
N GLU A 789 -12.65 -2.02 -14.71
CA GLU A 789 -13.35 -2.54 -15.90
C GLU A 789 -14.84 -2.79 -15.62
N ALA A 790 -15.18 -3.32 -14.45
CA ALA A 790 -16.57 -3.50 -14.02
C ALA A 790 -17.30 -2.17 -13.81
N ALA A 791 -16.65 -1.19 -13.17
CA ALA A 791 -17.19 0.16 -13.00
C ALA A 791 -17.39 0.87 -14.34
N LYS A 792 -16.41 0.76 -15.26
CA LYS A 792 -16.55 1.30 -16.62
C LYS A 792 -17.71 0.65 -17.37
N LYS A 793 -17.83 -0.68 -17.33
CA LYS A 793 -18.95 -1.38 -17.98
C LYS A 793 -20.30 -0.91 -17.43
N SER A 794 -20.43 -0.78 -16.11
CA SER A 794 -21.64 -0.25 -15.46
C SER A 794 -21.97 1.17 -15.95
N HIS A 795 -20.96 2.02 -16.13
CA HIS A 795 -21.12 3.37 -16.67
C HIS A 795 -21.51 3.37 -18.16
N ASP A 796 -20.91 2.51 -18.98
CA ASP A 796 -21.26 2.34 -20.39
C ASP A 796 -22.72 1.82 -20.54
N ASP A 797 -23.11 0.81 -19.75
CA ASP A 797 -24.48 0.28 -19.68
C ASP A 797 -25.50 1.35 -19.21
N GLN A 798 -25.12 2.18 -18.22
CA GLN A 798 -25.93 3.31 -17.75
C GLN A 798 -26.08 4.40 -18.84
N HIS A 799 -25.03 4.68 -19.61
CA HIS A 799 -25.10 5.60 -20.74
C HIS A 799 -26.01 5.09 -21.86
N VAL A 800 -26.00 3.78 -22.15
CA VAL A 800 -26.94 3.15 -23.10
C VAL A 800 -28.39 3.29 -22.59
N LEU A 801 -28.65 2.99 -21.32
CA LEU A 801 -29.98 3.16 -20.72
C LEU A 801 -30.44 4.62 -20.75
N GLN A 802 -29.57 5.58 -20.42
CA GLN A 802 -29.91 7.01 -20.47
C GLN A 802 -30.23 7.47 -21.90
N THR A 803 -29.50 6.95 -22.90
CA THR A 803 -29.77 7.23 -24.32
C THR A 803 -31.12 6.64 -24.77
N GLN A 804 -31.46 5.44 -24.29
CA GLN A 804 -32.79 4.84 -24.54
C GLN A 804 -33.91 5.64 -23.88
N VAL A 805 -33.74 6.08 -22.63
CA VAL A 805 -34.71 6.93 -21.92
C VAL A 805 -34.93 8.27 -22.66
N GLN A 806 -33.87 8.93 -23.12
CA GLN A 806 -33.98 10.15 -23.94
C GLN A 806 -34.69 9.89 -25.27
N SER A 807 -34.44 8.76 -25.92
CA SER A 807 -35.14 8.36 -27.16
C SER A 807 -36.64 8.13 -26.92
N LEU A 808 -37.00 7.47 -25.82
CA LEU A 808 -38.40 7.25 -25.43
C LEU A 808 -39.11 8.56 -25.04
N GLN A 809 -38.43 9.47 -24.33
CA GLN A 809 -38.95 10.80 -24.01
C GLN A 809 -39.20 11.64 -25.28
N LYS A 810 -38.33 11.52 -26.30
CA LYS A 810 -38.55 12.13 -27.62
C LYS A 810 -39.76 11.53 -28.34
N GLN A 811 -39.92 10.21 -28.31
CA GLN A 811 -41.10 9.54 -28.90
C GLN A 811 -42.41 9.92 -28.19
N ILE A 812 -42.39 10.06 -26.86
CA ILE A 812 -43.55 10.51 -26.07
C ILE A 812 -43.94 11.93 -26.47
N THR A 813 -42.99 12.87 -26.52
CA THR A 813 -43.28 14.26 -26.91
C THR A 813 -43.72 14.41 -28.37
N GLU A 814 -43.22 13.57 -29.28
CA GLU A 814 -43.73 13.47 -30.67
C GLU A 814 -45.17 12.92 -30.72
N LEU A 815 -45.52 11.94 -29.89
CA LEU A 815 -46.89 11.41 -29.77
C LEU A 815 -47.84 12.42 -29.12
N GLU A 816 -47.40 13.17 -28.11
CA GLU A 816 -48.19 14.24 -27.49
C GLU A 816 -48.51 15.36 -28.48
N ALA A 817 -47.56 15.74 -29.34
CA ALA A 817 -47.78 16.69 -30.42
C ALA A 817 -48.81 16.18 -31.46
N LEU A 818 -48.75 14.89 -31.83
CA LEU A 818 -49.74 14.26 -32.71
C LEU A 818 -51.14 14.21 -32.08
N VAL A 819 -51.23 13.93 -30.77
CA VAL A 819 -52.50 13.96 -30.03
C VAL A 819 -53.05 15.39 -29.93
N ALA A 820 -52.20 16.41 -29.76
CA ALA A 820 -52.62 17.81 -29.77
C ALA A 820 -53.20 18.21 -31.14
N ALA A 821 -52.50 17.91 -32.25
CA ALA A 821 -52.98 18.16 -33.60
C ALA A 821 -54.29 17.39 -33.92
N SER A 822 -54.44 16.17 -33.42
CA SER A 822 -55.68 15.39 -33.54
C SER A 822 -56.84 16.02 -32.75
N ARG A 823 -56.59 16.58 -31.57
CA ARG A 823 -57.60 17.33 -30.80
C ARG A 823 -58.04 18.60 -31.53
N GLU A 824 -57.10 19.37 -32.08
CA GLU A 824 -57.40 20.57 -32.88
C GLU A 824 -58.24 20.22 -34.12
N SER A 825 -57.88 19.15 -34.84
CA SER A 825 -58.66 18.67 -35.99
C SER A 825 -60.07 18.21 -35.61
N ASN A 826 -60.24 17.53 -34.47
CA ASN A 826 -61.56 17.14 -33.98
C ASN A 826 -62.39 18.35 -33.51
N GLN A 827 -61.77 19.33 -32.86
CA GLN A 827 -62.43 20.57 -32.45
C GLN A 827 -62.93 21.37 -33.67
N LYS A 828 -62.17 21.36 -34.78
CA LYS A 828 -62.60 21.93 -36.06
C LYS A 828 -63.75 21.14 -36.69
N LEU A 829 -63.69 19.81 -36.74
CA LEU A 829 -64.82 19.00 -37.19
C LEU A 829 -66.10 19.26 -36.36
N GLN A 830 -65.94 19.53 -35.06
CA GLN A 830 -67.06 19.88 -34.18
C GLN A 830 -67.64 21.28 -34.47
N THR A 831 -66.83 22.27 -34.89
CA THR A 831 -67.36 23.54 -35.42
C THR A 831 -68.04 23.36 -36.77
N ASP A 832 -67.46 22.56 -37.66
CA ASP A 832 -68.00 22.33 -39.02
C ASP A 832 -69.37 21.60 -38.97
N VAL A 833 -69.56 20.68 -38.00
CA VAL A 833 -70.87 20.05 -37.69
C VAL A 833 -71.88 21.07 -37.14
N GLY A 834 -71.42 22.06 -36.36
CA GLY A 834 -72.24 23.20 -35.93
C GLY A 834 -72.70 24.06 -37.10
N GLU A 835 -71.80 24.37 -38.04
CA GLU A 835 -72.15 25.12 -39.25
C GLU A 835 -73.09 24.34 -40.17
N LEU A 836 -72.87 23.03 -40.35
CA LEU A 836 -73.80 22.15 -41.07
C LEU A 836 -75.20 22.15 -40.44
N SER A 837 -75.29 22.15 -39.12
CA SER A 837 -76.57 22.24 -38.40
C SER A 837 -77.27 23.58 -38.62
N ARG A 838 -76.50 24.69 -38.65
CA ARG A 838 -77.00 26.03 -38.98
C ARG A 838 -77.47 26.13 -40.43
N LEU A 839 -76.69 25.61 -41.37
CA LEU A 839 -77.00 25.58 -42.80
C LEU A 839 -78.21 24.71 -43.11
N LYS A 840 -78.39 23.60 -42.39
CA LYS A 840 -79.60 22.77 -42.50
C LYS A 840 -80.85 23.58 -42.09
N LEU A 841 -80.82 24.24 -40.93
CA LEU A 841 -81.94 25.08 -40.48
C LEU A 841 -82.27 26.22 -41.46
N GLU A 842 -81.23 26.80 -42.08
CA GLU A 842 -81.36 27.83 -43.12
C GLU A 842 -81.96 27.27 -44.42
N ASN A 843 -81.58 26.05 -44.82
CA ASN A 843 -82.13 25.35 -45.98
C ASN A 843 -83.58 24.89 -45.74
N ASP A 844 -83.90 24.32 -44.58
CA ASP A 844 -85.26 23.93 -44.18
C ASP A 844 -86.20 25.15 -44.22
N LYS A 845 -85.73 26.33 -43.78
CA LYS A 845 -86.44 27.60 -43.90
C LYS A 845 -86.63 28.03 -45.37
N LEU A 846 -85.60 27.91 -46.20
CA LEU A 846 -85.68 28.23 -47.64
C LEU A 846 -86.64 27.28 -48.38
N CYS A 847 -86.73 26.00 -48.00
CA CYS A 847 -87.74 25.08 -48.53
C CYS A 847 -89.16 25.57 -48.22
N ILE A 848 -89.45 25.97 -46.98
CA ILE A 848 -90.76 26.54 -46.59
C ILE A 848 -91.08 27.81 -47.40
N GLU A 849 -90.09 28.67 -47.65
CA GLU A 849 -90.25 29.90 -48.44
C GLU A 849 -90.45 29.59 -49.94
N VAL A 850 -89.80 28.56 -50.48
CA VAL A 850 -90.01 28.03 -51.84
C VAL A 850 -91.39 27.39 -51.98
N ASP A 851 -91.85 26.58 -51.02
CA ASP A 851 -93.19 25.97 -51.05
C ASP A 851 -94.29 27.04 -51.02
N ALA A 852 -94.13 28.08 -50.18
CA ALA A 852 -95.04 29.22 -50.15
C ALA A 852 -95.06 30.04 -51.46
N LEU A 853 -93.95 30.06 -52.22
CA LEU A 853 -93.89 30.64 -53.57
C LEU A 853 -94.47 29.70 -54.64
N VAL A 854 -94.30 28.38 -54.49
CA VAL A 854 -94.89 27.36 -55.36
C VAL A 854 -96.42 27.37 -55.23
N ASP A 855 -96.98 27.52 -54.03
CA ASP A 855 -98.42 27.67 -53.82
C ASP A 855 -98.97 28.95 -54.45
N GLN A 856 -98.26 30.08 -54.32
CA GLN A 856 -98.61 31.30 -55.04
C GLN A 856 -98.59 31.08 -56.57
N ILE A 857 -97.57 30.39 -57.10
CA ILE A 857 -97.48 30.03 -58.52
C ILE A 857 -98.62 29.08 -58.93
N ASN A 858 -99.07 28.18 -58.05
CA ASN A 858 -100.20 27.28 -58.32
C ASN A 858 -101.54 28.02 -58.30
N VAL A 859 -101.72 29.03 -57.45
CA VAL A 859 -102.86 29.97 -57.49
C VAL A 859 -102.84 30.80 -58.79
N PHE A 860 -101.67 31.28 -59.24
CA PHE A 860 -101.52 31.94 -60.54
C PHE A 860 -101.79 30.98 -61.72
N LYS A 861 -101.34 29.73 -61.67
CA LYS A 861 -101.60 28.72 -62.72
C LYS A 861 -103.07 28.30 -62.80
N SER A 862 -103.75 28.14 -61.67
CA SER A 862 -105.18 27.80 -61.64
C SER A 862 -106.06 28.94 -62.15
N THR A 863 -105.73 30.19 -61.82
CA THR A 863 -106.39 31.37 -62.42
C THR A 863 -106.05 31.55 -63.91
N GLN A 864 -104.84 31.20 -64.36
CA GLN A 864 -104.47 31.18 -65.77
C GLN A 864 -105.15 30.05 -66.57
N HIS A 865 -105.31 28.85 -65.99
CA HIS A 865 -105.94 27.71 -66.67
C HIS A 865 -107.43 27.92 -66.98
N ALA A 866 -108.12 28.77 -66.22
CA ALA A 866 -109.50 29.16 -66.50
C ALA A 866 -109.65 29.99 -67.79
N ALA A 867 -108.56 30.57 -68.33
CA ALA A 867 -108.60 31.53 -69.43
C ALA A 867 -108.20 30.95 -70.82
N ALA A 868 -107.77 29.68 -70.91
CA ALA A 868 -107.17 29.14 -72.15
C ALA A 868 -107.59 27.68 -72.44
N HIS A 869 -108.81 27.49 -72.98
CA HIS A 869 -109.35 26.17 -73.34
C HIS A 869 -109.61 26.01 -74.85
N SER A 870 -108.54 26.11 -75.65
CA SER A 870 -108.58 25.89 -77.11
C SER A 870 -107.24 25.38 -77.65
N SER A 871 -106.15 26.13 -77.45
CA SER A 871 -104.81 25.79 -77.93
C SER A 871 -104.18 24.53 -77.32
N THR A 872 -104.79 23.97 -76.28
CA THR A 872 -104.27 22.88 -75.45
C THR A 872 -104.38 21.49 -76.08
N MET A 873 -105.15 21.33 -77.17
CA MET A 873 -105.24 20.05 -77.90
C MET A 873 -104.05 19.84 -78.86
N GLN A 874 -103.66 20.86 -79.63
CA GLN A 874 -102.58 20.73 -80.63
C GLN A 874 -101.21 20.48 -79.97
N LEU A 875 -100.91 21.19 -78.87
CA LEU A 875 -99.69 20.95 -78.07
C LEU A 875 -99.66 19.54 -77.43
N LYS A 876 -100.82 18.90 -77.23
CA LYS A 876 -100.89 17.53 -76.69
C LYS A 876 -100.42 16.49 -77.70
N GLU A 877 -100.69 16.72 -78.99
CA GLU A 877 -100.27 15.83 -80.08
C GLU A 877 -98.76 15.96 -80.36
N GLU A 878 -98.22 17.18 -80.39
CA GLU A 878 -96.76 17.40 -80.46
C GLU A 878 -96.03 16.80 -79.26
N LEU A 879 -96.57 16.95 -78.04
CA LEU A 879 -95.98 16.36 -76.83
C LEU A 879 -96.04 14.82 -76.82
N MET A 880 -97.01 14.22 -77.50
CA MET A 880 -97.10 12.76 -77.71
C MET A 880 -96.04 12.26 -78.71
N ILE A 881 -95.77 13.03 -79.78
CA ILE A 881 -94.68 12.74 -80.72
C ILE A 881 -93.30 12.92 -80.07
N LEU A 882 -93.16 13.93 -79.20
CA LEU A 882 -91.92 14.16 -78.44
C LEU A 882 -91.70 13.10 -77.35
N SER A 883 -92.75 12.63 -76.67
CA SER A 883 -92.61 11.55 -75.68
C SER A 883 -92.28 10.20 -76.33
N ALA A 884 -92.83 9.92 -77.53
CA ALA A 884 -92.42 8.77 -78.33
C ALA A 884 -90.92 8.82 -78.70
N LYS A 885 -90.43 9.97 -79.18
CA LYS A 885 -88.99 10.17 -79.46
C LYS A 885 -88.12 10.11 -78.21
N ALA A 886 -88.61 10.56 -77.06
CA ALA A 886 -87.92 10.41 -75.78
C ALA A 886 -87.83 8.94 -75.35
N ALA A 887 -88.87 8.13 -75.60
CA ALA A 887 -88.86 6.69 -75.35
C ALA A 887 -87.90 5.94 -76.30
N GLU A 888 -87.83 6.32 -77.59
CA GLU A 888 -86.80 5.83 -78.51
C GLU A 888 -85.39 6.19 -78.03
N ALA A 889 -85.16 7.45 -77.62
CA ALA A 889 -83.87 7.89 -77.09
C ALA A 889 -83.49 7.19 -75.77
N GLN A 890 -84.46 6.87 -74.90
CA GLN A 890 -84.21 6.05 -73.70
C GLN A 890 -83.93 4.58 -74.05
N SER A 891 -84.59 4.03 -75.07
CA SER A 891 -84.29 2.69 -75.59
C SER A 891 -82.87 2.63 -76.15
N ASP A 892 -82.45 3.66 -76.89
CA ASP A 892 -81.09 3.78 -77.40
C ASP A 892 -80.04 4.02 -76.31
N LEU A 893 -80.34 4.83 -75.30
CA LEU A 893 -79.47 4.99 -74.14
C LEU A 893 -79.33 3.66 -73.37
N LYS A 894 -80.41 2.91 -73.19
CA LYS A 894 -80.39 1.58 -72.55
C LYS A 894 -79.61 0.56 -73.39
N ARG A 895 -79.71 0.64 -74.72
CA ARG A 895 -78.90 -0.14 -75.67
C ARG A 895 -77.40 0.20 -75.53
N VAL A 896 -77.05 1.49 -75.50
CA VAL A 896 -75.66 1.95 -75.30
C VAL A 896 -75.12 1.52 -73.92
N LEU A 897 -75.90 1.65 -72.85
CA LEU A 897 -75.49 1.20 -71.50
C LEU A 897 -75.31 -0.33 -71.43
N SER A 898 -76.18 -1.10 -72.09
CA SER A 898 -75.99 -2.57 -72.18
C SER A 898 -74.77 -2.96 -73.03
N GLN A 899 -74.43 -2.16 -74.04
CA GLN A 899 -73.22 -2.33 -74.84
C GLN A 899 -71.96 -1.90 -74.06
N GLU A 900 -72.05 -0.86 -73.24
CA GLU A 900 -70.98 -0.46 -72.31
C GLU A 900 -70.74 -1.54 -71.26
N GLN A 901 -71.79 -2.08 -70.64
CA GLN A 901 -71.66 -3.22 -69.71
C GLN A 901 -71.03 -4.44 -70.40
N ALA A 902 -71.43 -4.76 -71.65
CA ALA A 902 -70.79 -5.82 -72.43
C ALA A 902 -69.30 -5.53 -72.69
N TYR A 903 -68.92 -4.27 -72.95
CA TYR A 903 -67.51 -3.91 -73.05
C TYR A 903 -66.78 -4.04 -71.70
N GLN A 904 -67.37 -3.57 -70.59
CA GLN A 904 -66.80 -3.71 -69.25
C GLN A 904 -66.65 -5.18 -68.82
N THR A 905 -67.55 -6.09 -69.22
CA THR A 905 -67.35 -7.54 -69.02
C THR A 905 -66.22 -8.07 -69.89
N THR A 906 -66.16 -7.73 -71.19
CA THR A 906 -65.05 -8.20 -72.03
C THR A 906 -63.69 -7.63 -71.64
N ILE A 907 -63.62 -6.41 -71.10
CA ILE A 907 -62.39 -5.84 -70.52
C ILE A 907 -62.00 -6.65 -69.29
N ARG A 908 -62.93 -6.92 -68.36
CA ARG A 908 -62.67 -7.73 -67.16
C ARG A 908 -62.24 -9.17 -67.49
N ASP A 909 -62.84 -9.79 -68.51
CA ASP A 909 -62.41 -11.10 -69.01
C ASP A 909 -61.02 -11.06 -69.65
N LEU A 910 -60.67 -9.97 -70.35
CA LEU A 910 -59.33 -9.74 -70.89
C LEU A 910 -58.30 -9.46 -69.77
N GLU A 911 -58.66 -8.73 -68.72
CA GLU A 911 -57.83 -8.50 -67.53
C GLU A 911 -57.54 -9.81 -66.79
N LEU A 912 -58.58 -10.63 -66.54
CA LEU A 912 -58.43 -11.97 -65.98
C LEU A 912 -57.58 -12.88 -66.87
N ARG A 913 -57.72 -12.79 -68.20
CA ARG A 913 -56.90 -13.54 -69.15
C ARG A 913 -55.45 -13.05 -69.22
N VAL A 914 -55.20 -11.76 -69.04
CA VAL A 914 -53.85 -11.19 -68.88
C VAL A 914 -53.23 -11.67 -67.56
N GLN A 915 -53.99 -11.72 -66.46
CA GLN A 915 -53.52 -12.28 -65.19
C GLN A 915 -53.21 -13.78 -65.32
N SER A 916 -54.05 -14.56 -66.01
CA SER A 916 -53.78 -15.98 -66.32
C SER A 916 -52.48 -16.14 -67.11
N LEU A 917 -52.30 -15.35 -68.18
CA LEU A 917 -51.08 -15.36 -69.00
C LEU A 917 -49.84 -14.86 -68.22
N GLN A 918 -50.00 -13.97 -67.24
CA GLN A 918 -48.93 -13.56 -66.34
C GLN A 918 -48.56 -14.68 -65.36
N SER A 919 -49.53 -15.42 -64.81
CA SER A 919 -49.24 -16.61 -64.00
C SER A 919 -48.62 -17.74 -64.82
N GLU A 920 -49.09 -18.00 -66.04
CA GLU A 920 -48.49 -18.95 -66.98
C GLU A 920 -47.06 -18.53 -67.34
N HIS A 921 -46.80 -17.24 -67.58
CA HIS A 921 -45.44 -16.77 -67.86
C HIS A 921 -44.52 -16.88 -66.65
N ALA A 922 -45.00 -16.57 -65.43
CA ALA A 922 -44.22 -16.78 -64.20
C ALA A 922 -43.94 -18.27 -63.94
N GLN A 923 -44.91 -19.14 -64.21
CA GLN A 923 -44.76 -20.59 -64.10
C GLN A 923 -43.78 -21.14 -65.14
N LEU A 924 -43.84 -20.67 -66.39
CA LEU A 924 -42.86 -20.98 -67.44
C LEU A 924 -41.47 -20.40 -67.13
N GLN A 925 -41.34 -19.27 -66.44
CA GLN A 925 -40.05 -18.78 -65.93
C GLN A 925 -39.50 -19.69 -64.82
N ALA A 926 -40.35 -20.21 -63.93
CA ALA A 926 -39.94 -21.17 -62.89
C ALA A 926 -39.57 -22.56 -63.49
N GLU A 927 -40.31 -23.01 -64.51
CA GLU A 927 -39.97 -24.22 -65.27
C GLU A 927 -38.67 -24.03 -66.06
N LEU A 928 -38.46 -22.87 -66.70
CA LEU A 928 -37.19 -22.55 -67.36
C LEU A 928 -36.03 -22.46 -66.36
N ALA A 929 -36.23 -21.88 -65.18
CA ALA A 929 -35.20 -21.80 -64.14
C ALA A 929 -34.83 -23.21 -63.61
N THR A 930 -35.83 -24.08 -63.38
CA THR A 930 -35.58 -25.46 -62.94
C THR A 930 -35.04 -26.35 -64.08
N GLN A 931 -35.39 -26.09 -65.34
CA GLN A 931 -34.78 -26.74 -66.51
C GLN A 931 -33.33 -26.27 -66.72
N MET A 932 -33.03 -24.98 -66.51
CA MET A 932 -31.66 -24.46 -66.51
C MET A 932 -30.82 -25.05 -65.38
N SER A 933 -31.39 -25.22 -64.17
CA SER A 933 -30.73 -25.96 -63.08
C SER A 933 -30.43 -27.40 -63.50
N LYS A 934 -31.43 -28.13 -64.01
CA LYS A 934 -31.24 -29.49 -64.51
C LYS A 934 -30.20 -29.57 -65.62
N GLN A 935 -30.15 -28.61 -66.55
CA GLN A 935 -29.11 -28.55 -67.58
C GLN A 935 -27.72 -28.21 -67.00
N VAL A 936 -27.62 -27.45 -65.91
CA VAL A 936 -26.35 -27.23 -65.19
C VAL A 936 -25.90 -28.52 -64.51
N ASP A 937 -26.81 -29.24 -63.85
CA ASP A 937 -26.53 -30.52 -63.19
C ASP A 937 -26.18 -31.63 -64.21
N GLU A 938 -26.94 -31.73 -65.30
CA GLU A 938 -26.65 -32.63 -66.42
C GLU A 938 -25.33 -32.24 -67.11
N ARG A 939 -25.02 -30.96 -67.28
CA ARG A 939 -23.74 -30.51 -67.85
C ARG A 939 -22.57 -30.74 -66.90
N ALA A 940 -22.78 -30.68 -65.57
CA ALA A 940 -21.79 -31.08 -64.59
C ALA A 940 -21.54 -32.60 -64.62
N LYS A 941 -22.61 -33.40 -64.68
CA LYS A 941 -22.56 -34.85 -64.84
C LYS A 941 -21.89 -35.26 -66.16
N LEU A 942 -22.29 -34.68 -67.28
CA LEU A 942 -21.69 -34.90 -68.60
C LEU A 942 -20.25 -34.39 -68.69
N LYS A 943 -19.86 -33.37 -67.90
CA LYS A 943 -18.46 -32.93 -67.80
C LYS A 943 -17.61 -33.94 -67.01
N PHE A 944 -18.13 -34.45 -65.89
CA PHE A 944 -17.49 -35.55 -65.14
C PHE A 944 -17.38 -36.81 -66.00
N GLU A 945 -18.46 -37.18 -66.70
CA GLU A 945 -18.51 -38.32 -67.60
C GLU A 945 -17.59 -38.14 -68.83
N ASN A 946 -17.46 -36.92 -69.38
CA ASN A 946 -16.44 -36.60 -70.38
C ASN A 946 -15.02 -36.66 -69.81
N GLN A 947 -14.78 -36.31 -68.55
CA GLN A 947 -13.45 -36.46 -67.94
C GLN A 947 -13.09 -37.94 -67.72
N CYS A 948 -14.06 -38.77 -67.31
CA CYS A 948 -13.89 -40.23 -67.25
C CYS A 948 -13.74 -40.86 -68.64
N LEU A 949 -14.48 -40.40 -69.65
CA LEU A 949 -14.37 -40.86 -71.03
C LEU A 949 -13.07 -40.40 -71.69
N GLN A 950 -12.60 -39.18 -71.45
CA GLN A 950 -11.30 -38.70 -71.92
C GLN A 950 -10.18 -39.54 -71.30
N ALA A 951 -10.19 -39.76 -69.98
CA ALA A 951 -9.23 -40.66 -69.34
C ALA A 951 -9.29 -42.10 -69.89
N ARG A 952 -10.46 -42.55 -70.39
CA ARG A 952 -10.62 -43.84 -71.07
C ARG A 952 -10.16 -43.82 -72.52
N VAL A 953 -10.34 -42.71 -73.25
CA VAL A 953 -9.82 -42.48 -74.60
C VAL A 953 -8.30 -42.38 -74.55
N ASP A 954 -7.72 -41.58 -73.65
CA ASP A 954 -6.28 -41.48 -73.41
C ASP A 954 -5.65 -42.84 -73.05
N SER A 955 -6.44 -43.78 -72.52
CA SER A 955 -6.02 -45.17 -72.24
C SER A 955 -6.17 -46.08 -73.45
N LEU A 956 -7.29 -45.99 -74.18
CA LEU A 956 -7.57 -46.76 -75.40
C LEU A 956 -6.67 -46.34 -76.58
N GLN A 957 -6.32 -45.06 -76.67
CA GLN A 957 -5.50 -44.51 -77.76
C GLN A 957 -4.05 -44.99 -77.63
N ARG A 958 -3.52 -45.08 -76.40
CA ARG A 958 -2.27 -45.81 -76.10
C ARG A 958 -2.34 -47.29 -76.50
N GLN A 959 -3.50 -47.93 -76.39
CA GLN A 959 -3.72 -49.32 -76.84
C GLN A 959 -3.96 -49.46 -78.36
N LEU A 960 -4.13 -48.35 -79.08
CA LEU A 960 -4.41 -48.31 -80.52
C LEU A 960 -3.18 -47.88 -81.33
N GLU A 961 -2.31 -47.04 -80.78
CA GLU A 961 -0.95 -46.80 -81.29
C GLU A 961 -0.11 -48.09 -81.31
N ASP A 962 -0.28 -48.95 -80.30
CA ASP A 962 0.24 -50.34 -80.25
C ASP A 962 -0.37 -51.26 -81.34
N ALA A 963 -1.52 -50.91 -81.92
CA ALA A 963 -2.28 -51.75 -82.86
C ALA A 963 -2.12 -51.35 -84.33
N ASP A 964 -2.22 -50.06 -84.67
CA ASP A 964 -2.14 -49.59 -86.06
C ASP A 964 -0.75 -49.79 -86.69
N SER A 965 0.29 -49.91 -85.85
CA SER A 965 1.63 -50.37 -86.23
C SER A 965 1.64 -51.73 -86.97
N ASN A 966 0.58 -52.53 -86.86
CA ASN A 966 0.41 -53.81 -87.56
C ASN A 966 -0.57 -53.76 -88.75
N ARG A 967 -1.30 -52.66 -89.00
CA ARG A 967 -2.40 -52.62 -89.99
C ARG A 967 -2.01 -52.04 -91.36
N GLY A 968 -0.90 -51.30 -91.44
CA GLY A 968 -0.44 -50.60 -92.66
C GLY A 968 0.13 -51.47 -93.79
N LEU A 969 -0.36 -52.69 -94.00
CA LEU A 969 0.28 -53.71 -94.84
C LEU A 969 -0.59 -54.39 -95.93
N CYS A 970 -1.91 -54.16 -95.99
CA CYS A 970 -2.81 -55.04 -96.78
C CYS A 970 -3.72 -54.37 -97.83
N ASP A 971 -4.36 -53.24 -97.54
CA ASP A 971 -5.55 -52.78 -98.30
C ASP A 971 -5.21 -51.98 -99.60
N MET A 972 -4.25 -52.44 -100.41
CA MET A 972 -3.77 -51.74 -101.64
C MET A 972 -4.30 -52.30 -102.97
N ASP A 973 -5.07 -53.40 -102.94
CA ASP A 973 -5.62 -54.10 -104.12
C ASP A 973 -7.15 -54.07 -104.16
N ILE A 974 -7.70 -54.41 -105.33
CA ILE A 974 -9.14 -54.52 -105.66
C ILE A 974 -9.86 -53.17 -105.83
N SER A 975 -9.72 -52.62 -107.03
CA SER A 975 -10.56 -51.58 -107.62
C SER A 975 -11.14 -52.07 -108.95
N MET A 976 -12.28 -51.51 -109.36
CA MET A 976 -13.02 -51.71 -110.63
C MET A 976 -13.97 -52.93 -110.75
N GLN A 977 -15.12 -52.70 -111.42
CA GLN A 977 -16.11 -53.65 -111.98
C GLN A 977 -16.96 -54.47 -110.98
N ASP A 978 -18.24 -54.80 -111.21
CA ASP A 978 -19.29 -54.41 -112.19
C ASP A 978 -20.68 -54.48 -111.46
N GLU A 979 -21.73 -53.73 -111.80
CA GLU A 979 -22.68 -53.78 -112.94
C GLU A 979 -23.77 -54.90 -112.91
N PHE A 980 -25.03 -54.49 -113.13
CA PHE A 980 -26.24 -55.24 -113.53
C PHE A 980 -26.60 -56.66 -112.98
N ALA A 981 -27.55 -56.66 -112.03
CA ALA A 981 -28.75 -57.51 -111.97
C ALA A 981 -28.68 -59.04 -111.67
N ILE A 982 -29.89 -59.61 -111.49
CA ILE A 982 -30.29 -61.05 -111.43
C ILE A 982 -30.34 -61.76 -110.05
N ASP A 983 -31.59 -61.89 -109.59
CA ASP A 983 -32.25 -63.05 -108.93
C ASP A 983 -32.06 -63.48 -107.46
N LEU A 984 -33.01 -64.37 -107.12
CA LEU A 984 -33.42 -64.87 -105.81
C LEU A 984 -32.56 -66.04 -105.31
N THR A 985 -32.83 -66.41 -104.06
CA THR A 985 -32.62 -67.72 -103.42
C THR A 985 -31.20 -68.18 -103.09
N GLN A 986 -30.99 -68.27 -101.77
CA GLN A 986 -30.11 -69.21 -101.05
C GLN A 986 -28.66 -69.39 -101.51
N ARG A 987 -27.75 -68.95 -100.62
CA ARG A 987 -26.36 -69.42 -100.47
C ARG A 987 -25.43 -69.04 -101.63
N GLU A 988 -24.11 -69.07 -101.46
CA GLU A 988 -23.31 -69.13 -100.22
C GLU A 988 -22.42 -67.86 -100.22
N MET A 989 -21.92 -67.36 -99.10
CA MET A 989 -20.56 -67.67 -98.60
C MET A 989 -19.53 -67.92 -99.72
N GLU A 990 -18.33 -67.37 -99.64
CA GLU A 990 -17.54 -67.31 -98.41
C GLU A 990 -16.52 -66.17 -98.42
N SER A 991 -16.05 -65.81 -97.21
CA SER A 991 -14.86 -64.99 -96.96
C SER A 991 -14.93 -63.47 -97.26
N PRO A 992 -14.08 -62.64 -96.61
CA PRO A 992 -13.57 -62.83 -95.25
C PRO A 992 -13.56 -61.55 -94.36
N SER A 993 -13.57 -61.66 -93.03
CA SER A 993 -14.13 -62.68 -92.12
C SER A 993 -13.86 -62.22 -90.69
N ASN A 994 -14.89 -62.16 -89.82
CA ASN A 994 -14.77 -61.75 -88.40
C ASN A 994 -14.32 -60.26 -88.22
N PRO A 995 -14.41 -59.64 -87.03
CA PRO A 995 -15.32 -59.76 -85.89
C PRO A 995 -16.79 -60.15 -86.08
N LEU A 996 -17.18 -61.40 -85.78
CA LEU A 996 -18.57 -61.85 -85.67
C LEU A 996 -19.02 -61.97 -84.20
N LYS A 997 -20.35 -61.93 -83.98
CA LYS A 997 -21.10 -62.33 -82.75
C LYS A 997 -20.92 -61.44 -81.51
N PRO A 998 -21.80 -61.58 -80.49
CA PRO A 998 -23.18 -62.12 -80.47
C PRO A 998 -24.22 -60.98 -80.32
N ARG A 999 -25.53 -61.09 -80.63
CA ARG A 999 -26.52 -62.19 -80.71
C ARG A 999 -27.19 -62.54 -79.35
N GLY A 1000 -28.49 -62.19 -79.23
CA GLY A 1000 -29.34 -62.42 -78.05
C GLY A 1000 -29.34 -61.22 -77.09
N ALA A 1001 -30.44 -60.80 -76.46
CA ALA A 1001 -31.85 -61.24 -76.54
C ALA A 1001 -32.72 -60.01 -76.93
N GLU A 1002 -33.94 -60.10 -77.48
CA GLU A 1002 -35.12 -60.87 -77.04
C GLU A 1002 -35.57 -60.57 -75.60
N ALA A 1003 -36.89 -60.70 -75.37
CA ALA A 1003 -37.60 -60.48 -74.10
C ALA A 1003 -37.71 -59.01 -73.59
N ARG A 1004 -38.84 -58.58 -73.01
CA ARG A 1004 -40.19 -59.20 -72.92
C ARG A 1004 -41.24 -58.13 -72.58
N ILE A 1005 -42.35 -58.16 -73.33
CA ILE A 1005 -43.77 -57.92 -72.92
C ILE A 1005 -44.12 -56.55 -72.28
N SER A 1006 -45.40 -56.22 -72.40
CA SER A 1006 -46.18 -55.34 -71.52
C SER A 1006 -46.36 -56.09 -70.14
N PRO A 1007 -47.48 -56.07 -69.35
CA PRO A 1007 -48.82 -55.51 -69.58
C PRO A 1007 -49.41 -54.75 -68.38
N ASP A 1008 -50.71 -54.47 -68.48
CA ASP A 1008 -51.70 -54.52 -67.39
C ASP A 1008 -51.58 -53.55 -66.19
N VAL A 1009 -52.65 -53.09 -65.55
CA VAL A 1009 -54.11 -52.95 -65.74
C VAL A 1009 -54.58 -52.37 -64.37
N GLU A 1010 -55.45 -51.36 -64.33
CA GLU A 1010 -56.85 -51.49 -63.84
C GLU A 1010 -56.97 -51.93 -62.34
N GLU A 1011 -57.94 -51.48 -61.52
CA GLU A 1011 -59.35 -51.24 -61.80
C GLU A 1011 -60.00 -50.20 -60.84
N THR A 1012 -60.74 -49.23 -61.39
CA THR A 1012 -62.07 -48.75 -60.87
C THR A 1012 -62.12 -48.07 -59.46
N LYS A 1013 -63.19 -47.45 -58.91
CA LYS A 1013 -64.66 -47.26 -59.14
C LYS A 1013 -65.05 -45.80 -58.74
N THR A 1014 -66.15 -45.12 -59.14
CA THR A 1014 -67.24 -45.31 -60.14
C THR A 1014 -68.09 -44.01 -60.26
N ALA A 1015 -68.62 -43.72 -61.46
CA ALA A 1015 -69.83 -42.90 -61.75
C ALA A 1015 -69.82 -41.39 -61.35
N PHE A 1016 -70.58 -40.47 -61.96
CA PHE A 1016 -71.83 -40.56 -62.78
C PHE A 1016 -71.77 -39.75 -64.11
N GLN A 1017 -72.81 -39.90 -64.94
CA GLN A 1017 -73.00 -39.30 -66.30
C GLN A 1017 -73.80 -37.95 -66.23
N PHE A 1018 -74.16 -37.17 -67.28
CA PHE A 1018 -74.61 -37.49 -68.66
C PHE A 1018 -74.69 -36.25 -69.63
N THR A 1019 -73.87 -36.17 -70.70
CA THR A 1019 -74.10 -35.41 -72.01
C THR A 1019 -74.23 -33.85 -72.02
N LYS A 1020 -74.32 -33.08 -73.13
CA LYS A 1020 -74.64 -33.34 -74.57
C LYS A 1020 -74.22 -32.21 -75.58
N THR A 1021 -73.80 -32.56 -76.81
CA THR A 1021 -73.84 -31.79 -78.11
C THR A 1021 -73.19 -30.39 -78.22
N ALA A 1022 -72.40 -29.97 -79.24
CA ALA A 1022 -72.19 -30.29 -80.68
C ALA A 1022 -73.32 -29.84 -81.65
N ALA A 1023 -73.11 -29.32 -82.87
CA ALA A 1023 -71.92 -29.12 -83.74
C ALA A 1023 -71.92 -27.68 -84.35
N SER A 1024 -71.41 -27.27 -85.54
CA SER A 1024 -70.83 -27.89 -86.77
C SER A 1024 -69.92 -26.88 -87.54
N PHE A 1025 -69.54 -27.14 -88.82
CA PHE A 1025 -68.68 -26.28 -89.66
C PHE A 1025 -69.00 -26.43 -91.18
N GLY A 1026 -68.66 -25.42 -92.01
CA GLY A 1026 -68.86 -25.39 -93.49
C GLY A 1026 -70.19 -24.74 -93.94
N ILE A 1027 -70.37 -24.16 -95.14
CA ILE A 1027 -69.54 -23.99 -96.37
C ILE A 1027 -69.88 -22.60 -96.98
N GLY A 1028 -68.97 -21.92 -97.72
CA GLY A 1028 -69.40 -20.85 -98.64
C GLY A 1028 -68.39 -19.74 -98.99
N ALA A 1029 -67.50 -19.98 -99.97
CA ALA A 1029 -66.61 -18.94 -100.51
C ALA A 1029 -67.33 -18.10 -101.60
N SER A 1030 -67.81 -16.90 -101.25
CA SER A 1030 -68.33 -15.92 -102.23
C SER A 1030 -68.31 -14.45 -101.78
N ARG A 1031 -68.30 -14.16 -100.47
CA ARG A 1031 -68.67 -12.83 -99.94
C ARG A 1031 -67.54 -11.79 -99.84
N TRP A 1032 -66.28 -12.22 -99.92
CA TRP A 1032 -65.10 -11.41 -99.54
C TRP A 1032 -64.93 -10.09 -100.33
N ASN A 1033 -65.44 -10.00 -101.55
CA ASN A 1033 -65.35 -8.78 -102.38
C ASN A 1033 -66.43 -7.70 -102.08
N GLN A 1034 -67.36 -7.92 -101.15
CA GLN A 1034 -68.36 -6.90 -100.77
C GLN A 1034 -68.00 -6.13 -99.48
N ASP A 1035 -67.43 -6.81 -98.48
CA ASP A 1035 -67.23 -6.21 -97.16
C ASP A 1035 -66.05 -5.21 -97.10
N VAL A 1036 -65.03 -5.36 -97.96
CA VAL A 1036 -63.88 -4.44 -98.02
C VAL A 1036 -64.28 -3.03 -98.44
N SER A 1037 -65.23 -2.90 -99.39
CA SER A 1037 -65.78 -1.60 -99.80
C SER A 1037 -66.59 -0.94 -98.68
N ALA A 1038 -67.42 -1.73 -97.97
CA ALA A 1038 -68.27 -1.24 -96.89
C ALA A 1038 -67.50 -0.67 -95.68
N PHE A 1039 -66.27 -1.13 -95.45
CA PHE A 1039 -65.40 -0.57 -94.42
C PHE A 1039 -64.82 0.81 -94.78
N ARG A 1040 -64.55 1.08 -96.07
CA ARG A 1040 -63.97 2.35 -96.51
C ARG A 1040 -64.94 3.52 -96.33
N ASP A 1041 -66.21 3.31 -96.68
CA ASP A 1041 -67.25 4.34 -96.59
C ASP A 1041 -67.70 4.60 -95.15
N LYS A 1042 -67.74 3.57 -94.29
CA LYS A 1042 -68.00 3.74 -92.84
C LYS A 1042 -66.87 4.50 -92.13
N GLY A 1043 -65.62 4.38 -92.58
CA GLY A 1043 -64.51 5.19 -92.07
C GLY A 1043 -64.73 6.69 -92.31
N ASN A 1044 -65.01 7.07 -93.56
CA ASN A 1044 -65.25 8.45 -93.95
C ASN A 1044 -66.49 9.05 -93.25
N LEU A 1045 -67.60 8.31 -93.17
CA LEU A 1045 -68.80 8.78 -92.46
C LEU A 1045 -68.57 9.06 -90.97
N LYS A 1046 -67.68 8.32 -90.30
CA LYS A 1046 -67.39 8.52 -88.86
C LYS A 1046 -66.55 9.77 -88.63
N ALA A 1047 -65.52 9.98 -89.44
CA ALA A 1047 -64.70 11.20 -89.39
C ALA A 1047 -65.51 12.46 -89.71
N GLN A 1048 -66.41 12.40 -90.69
CA GLN A 1048 -67.19 13.57 -91.11
C GLN A 1048 -68.33 13.94 -90.14
N ARG A 1049 -68.81 13.01 -89.30
CA ARG A 1049 -69.70 13.33 -88.18
C ARG A 1049 -68.96 14.05 -87.05
N GLN A 1050 -67.79 13.55 -86.63
CA GLN A 1050 -66.98 14.22 -85.60
C GLN A 1050 -66.58 15.66 -85.98
N LEU A 1051 -66.38 15.94 -87.28
CA LEU A 1051 -66.16 17.29 -87.80
C LEU A 1051 -67.41 18.21 -87.76
N ASN A 1052 -68.62 17.67 -87.79
CA ASN A 1052 -69.85 18.45 -87.59
C ASN A 1052 -70.13 18.69 -86.11
N ASP A 1053 -70.01 17.65 -85.27
CA ASP A 1053 -70.28 17.74 -83.83
C ASP A 1053 -69.34 18.75 -83.14
N MET A 1054 -68.07 18.76 -83.53
CA MET A 1054 -67.07 19.73 -83.07
C MET A 1054 -67.29 21.18 -83.59
N ASN A 1055 -68.16 21.37 -84.60
CA ASN A 1055 -68.61 22.71 -85.03
C ASN A 1055 -69.91 23.15 -84.35
N ILE A 1056 -70.78 22.21 -83.93
CA ILE A 1056 -71.96 22.50 -83.09
C ILE A 1056 -71.52 22.98 -81.70
N LEU A 1057 -70.50 22.34 -81.12
CA LEU A 1057 -69.87 22.75 -79.85
C LEU A 1057 -69.23 24.15 -79.87
N LYS A 1058 -69.07 24.80 -81.03
CA LYS A 1058 -68.62 26.19 -81.16
C LYS A 1058 -69.75 27.22 -81.23
N ARG A 1059 -71.02 26.80 -81.15
CA ARG A 1059 -72.20 27.69 -81.27
C ARG A 1059 -73.11 27.73 -80.03
N TRP A 1060 -72.79 27.00 -78.97
CA TRP A 1060 -73.51 27.08 -77.69
C TRP A 1060 -72.72 27.91 -76.67
N LYS A 1061 -73.25 29.11 -76.35
CA LYS A 1061 -72.96 29.81 -75.09
C LYS A 1061 -74.15 29.60 -74.15
N PRO A 1062 -73.93 29.14 -72.92
CA PRO A 1062 -74.82 29.48 -71.81
C PRO A 1062 -74.75 30.99 -71.56
N ASN A 1063 -75.90 31.63 -71.40
CA ASN A 1063 -76.03 32.82 -70.56
C ASN A 1063 -76.52 32.35 -69.19
N SER A 1064 -76.14 33.09 -68.13
CA SER A 1064 -76.32 32.75 -66.70
C SER A 1064 -75.74 31.39 -66.32
#